data_AF-Q54S30-F1
#
_entry.id   AF-Q54S30-F1
#
_cell.length_a   1.000
_cell.length_b   1.000
_cell.length_c   1.000
_cell.angle_alpha   90.00
_cell.angle_beta   90.00
_cell.angle_gamma   90.00
#
_symmetry.space_group_name_H-M   'P 1'
#
loop_
_entity.id
_entity.type
_entity.pdbx_description
1 polymer ?
#
loop_
_entity_poly.entity_id
_entity_poly.type
_entity_poly.pdbx_seq_one_letter_code
_entity_poly.pdbx_strand_id
1 'polypeptide(L)'
;MEPIPDISKLNINDSTTTTNTTTNTTPNKKPQQQNSKQAPKVALLTEEQIKKCLPILKCEVKDCNIQMNLDHFNNGLPIHMVINKETNDFVIVKVDNQELEEYQLIYSVPKIQSFKKDILIQQQQPQQPQQKSESSAGADEEKEDTTVTTVTTVTTVTTTTPTITKFNSYYISNKWNGMNIQVFKYNGADGKVYISAKPRASPFIQNDLKSGPIIDLINEIFSRDQIEITTENDGNYFKVTTNFNTTTTTTTTTTTNDDDGANTNKLMVPKLIESLFLKKEKEIQSIVFELCGSKLPHIVKYDFDIDLKPLFTISTQGGLIKPIIDDNSSKDNGQIQFVQYVKINNSDNNNNSEEDNKKLIELIDEIKINLLKENQEFRKVNGLSENMIWFNHFLQEGRVLYLLNDQGTLINHRQIYSIKPKDAEKSHWEQFDNGIQTKLLMTVKEMSEKSITIDKDTLRKELDLDQVSWNRHENDICSLALPPVVATPLSKSKLVITCGLPACGKSYFAQAISERSSGAWKRINQDDLGTRKKCEDLLKQYLKAGHNVIIDRCNQDIGQRRNWIKLAASLGVAQVHLIWFTIDQTICKGRIVVRENHPTIPKGDEGIAIIDKFLTMFVPPSEFEGFASLTQVSSEQESNDLIEKYISTIDS
;
A
#
# COMPACT_ATOMS: atom_id res chain seq x y z
N MET A 1 -15.06 13.46 -36.39
CA MET A 1 -14.52 12.08 -36.40
C MET A 1 -15.03 11.42 -37.65
N GLU A 2 -14.16 10.88 -38.50
CA GLU A 2 -14.57 10.16 -39.70
C GLU A 2 -15.48 8.97 -39.32
N PRO A 3 -16.53 8.68 -40.11
CA PRO A 3 -17.50 7.63 -39.79
C PRO A 3 -16.89 6.23 -39.94
N ILE A 4 -17.08 5.42 -38.90
CA ILE A 4 -16.75 3.99 -38.83
C ILE A 4 -17.58 3.24 -39.88
N PRO A 5 -16.98 2.38 -40.72
CA PRO A 5 -17.70 1.70 -41.80
C PRO A 5 -18.76 0.73 -41.27
N ASP A 6 -19.93 0.78 -41.91
CA ASP A 6 -21.12 -0.04 -41.64
C ASP A 6 -20.91 -1.50 -42.08
N ILE A 7 -20.68 -2.37 -41.09
CA ILE A 7 -20.46 -3.82 -41.26
C ILE A 7 -21.75 -4.63 -41.45
N SER A 8 -22.92 -3.99 -41.60
CA SER A 8 -24.18 -4.69 -41.93
C SER A 8 -24.19 -5.39 -43.29
N LYS A 9 -23.14 -5.26 -44.11
CA LYS A 9 -23.06 -5.82 -45.47
C LYS A 9 -22.08 -6.98 -45.67
N LEU A 10 -21.48 -7.51 -44.61
CA LEU A 10 -20.64 -8.72 -44.72
C LEU A 10 -21.51 -9.99 -44.70
N ASN A 11 -22.01 -10.33 -45.88
CA ASN A 11 -22.67 -11.61 -46.18
C ASN A 11 -21.58 -12.68 -46.42
N ILE A 12 -21.30 -13.52 -45.43
CA ILE A 12 -20.49 -14.74 -45.65
C ILE A 12 -21.49 -15.89 -45.80
N ASN A 13 -21.85 -16.15 -47.06
CA ASN A 13 -22.68 -17.28 -47.43
C ASN A 13 -21.95 -18.59 -47.17
N ASP A 14 -22.72 -19.53 -46.62
CA ASP A 14 -22.41 -20.95 -46.54
C ASP A 14 -22.11 -21.56 -47.92
N SER A 15 -21.29 -22.60 -47.87
CA SER A 15 -21.05 -23.62 -48.89
C SER A 15 -20.28 -23.21 -50.15
N THR A 16 -18.99 -23.56 -50.18
CA THR A 16 -18.42 -24.28 -51.32
C THR A 16 -17.33 -25.23 -50.83
N THR A 17 -17.59 -26.50 -51.06
CA THR A 17 -16.67 -27.63 -51.09
C THR A 17 -15.53 -27.39 -52.07
N THR A 18 -14.29 -27.43 -51.59
CA THR A 18 -13.17 -27.93 -52.38
C THR A 18 -12.16 -28.63 -51.47
N THR A 19 -12.14 -29.94 -51.66
CA THR A 19 -11.09 -30.89 -51.33
C THR A 19 -9.68 -30.31 -51.45
N ASN A 20 -8.90 -30.39 -50.37
CA ASN A 20 -7.51 -30.77 -50.46
C ASN A 20 -7.15 -31.66 -49.28
N THR A 21 -7.11 -32.94 -49.62
CA THR A 21 -6.50 -34.06 -48.92
C THR A 21 -5.00 -33.84 -48.72
N THR A 22 -4.55 -33.85 -47.47
CA THR A 22 -3.31 -34.55 -47.11
C THR A 22 -3.46 -35.14 -45.71
N THR A 23 -3.72 -36.44 -45.74
CA THR A 23 -3.64 -37.39 -44.64
C THR A 23 -2.25 -37.44 -44.04
N ASN A 24 -2.15 -37.38 -42.71
CA ASN A 24 -1.25 -38.20 -41.92
C ASN A 24 -1.76 -38.28 -40.48
N THR A 25 -2.74 -39.15 -40.30
CA THR A 25 -3.03 -39.82 -39.03
C THR A 25 -2.02 -40.95 -38.82
N THR A 26 -1.59 -41.17 -37.58
CA THR A 26 -1.45 -42.45 -36.78
C THR A 26 -0.25 -42.34 -35.80
N PRO A 27 -0.21 -43.08 -34.67
CA PRO A 27 -0.99 -42.84 -33.46
C PRO A 27 -0.11 -42.60 -32.22
N ASN A 28 -0.72 -41.92 -31.24
CA ASN A 28 -0.74 -42.27 -29.82
C ASN A 28 0.36 -43.26 -29.33
N LYS A 29 1.50 -42.74 -28.89
CA LYS A 29 2.36 -43.37 -27.88
C LYS A 29 2.55 -42.40 -26.73
N LYS A 30 2.00 -42.74 -25.56
CA LYS A 30 2.32 -42.13 -24.27
C LYS A 30 3.85 -42.04 -24.13
N PRO A 31 4.45 -40.84 -24.00
CA PRO A 31 5.79 -40.74 -23.47
C PRO A 31 5.70 -41.16 -22.01
N GLN A 32 6.35 -42.27 -21.69
CA GLN A 32 6.68 -42.66 -20.33
C GLN A 32 7.28 -41.45 -19.61
N GLN A 33 6.90 -41.28 -18.34
CA GLN A 33 7.50 -40.33 -17.41
C GLN A 33 9.02 -40.46 -17.44
N GLN A 34 9.68 -39.67 -18.28
CA GLN A 34 11.07 -39.35 -18.08
C GLN A 34 11.06 -38.42 -16.89
N ASN A 35 11.55 -38.95 -15.75
CA ASN A 35 12.03 -38.14 -14.65
C ASN A 35 12.83 -36.99 -15.24
N SER A 36 12.21 -35.80 -15.28
CA SER A 36 12.93 -34.57 -15.57
C SER A 36 13.92 -34.43 -14.43
N LYS A 37 15.16 -34.89 -14.68
CA LYS A 37 16.32 -34.44 -13.93
C LYS A 37 16.22 -32.93 -13.99
N GLN A 38 15.77 -32.29 -12.91
CA GLN A 38 15.83 -30.85 -12.79
C GLN A 38 17.25 -30.47 -13.16
N ALA A 39 17.40 -29.68 -14.22
CA ALA A 39 18.70 -29.13 -14.56
C ALA A 39 19.27 -28.50 -13.27
N PRO A 40 20.52 -28.78 -12.91
CA PRO A 40 21.09 -28.29 -11.66
C PRO A 40 20.91 -26.77 -11.63
N LYS A 41 20.28 -26.24 -10.56
CA LYS A 41 20.15 -24.80 -10.35
C LYS A 41 21.56 -24.22 -10.42
N VAL A 42 21.87 -23.53 -11.51
CA VAL A 42 23.13 -22.79 -11.62
C VAL A 42 23.11 -21.78 -10.49
N ALA A 43 24.08 -21.87 -9.58
CA ALA A 43 24.19 -20.94 -8.48
C ALA A 43 24.40 -19.53 -9.05
N LEU A 44 23.56 -18.57 -8.64
CA LEU A 44 23.60 -17.19 -9.14
C LEU A 44 24.95 -16.52 -8.84
N LEU A 45 25.52 -16.83 -7.67
CA LEU A 45 26.80 -16.33 -7.18
C LEU A 45 27.60 -17.49 -6.57
N THR A 46 28.92 -17.40 -6.63
CA THR A 46 29.81 -18.36 -5.96
C THR A 46 29.83 -18.13 -4.44
N GLU A 47 30.26 -19.14 -3.67
CA GLU A 47 30.41 -18.97 -2.21
C GLU A 47 31.40 -17.86 -1.85
N GLU A 48 32.44 -17.66 -2.65
CA GLU A 48 33.42 -16.58 -2.44
C GLU A 48 32.77 -15.21 -2.61
N GLN A 49 31.95 -15.03 -3.65
CA GLN A 49 31.21 -13.80 -3.90
C GLN A 49 30.25 -13.51 -2.73
N ILE A 50 29.52 -14.51 -2.24
CA ILE A 50 28.61 -14.36 -1.10
C ILE A 50 29.39 -13.98 0.17
N LYS A 51 30.51 -14.64 0.46
CA LYS A 51 31.36 -14.33 1.63
C LYS A 51 31.89 -12.90 1.62
N LYS A 52 32.20 -12.34 0.44
CA LYS A 52 32.62 -10.92 0.29
C LYS A 52 31.49 -9.94 0.65
N CYS A 53 30.22 -10.30 0.43
CA CYS A 53 29.08 -9.44 0.76
C CYS A 53 28.76 -9.36 2.26
N LEU A 54 29.02 -10.43 3.03
CA LEU A 54 28.64 -10.52 4.45
C LEU A 54 29.18 -9.37 5.34
N PRO A 55 30.49 -9.02 5.30
CA PRO A 55 30.99 -7.90 6.09
C PRO A 55 30.43 -6.56 5.64
N ILE A 56 30.11 -6.40 4.35
CA ILE A 56 29.51 -5.18 3.79
C ILE A 56 28.07 -5.01 4.31
N LEU A 57 27.28 -6.08 4.31
CA LEU A 57 25.90 -6.10 4.79
C LEU A 57 25.76 -6.21 6.31
N LYS A 58 26.86 -6.52 7.02
CA LYS A 58 26.91 -6.74 8.47
C LYS A 58 25.92 -7.82 8.93
N CYS A 59 25.87 -8.95 8.22
CA CYS A 59 24.97 -10.06 8.52
C CYS A 59 25.61 -11.43 8.26
N GLU A 60 24.94 -12.50 8.69
CA GLU A 60 25.34 -13.87 8.40
C GLU A 60 24.69 -14.39 7.12
N VAL A 61 25.24 -15.47 6.56
CA VAL A 61 24.71 -16.13 5.34
C VAL A 61 23.23 -16.49 5.49
N LYS A 62 22.83 -16.96 6.68
CA LYS A 62 21.43 -17.36 6.96
C LYS A 62 20.45 -16.17 6.87
N ASP A 63 20.94 -14.97 7.11
CA ASP A 63 20.19 -13.72 7.12
C ASP A 63 20.20 -13.03 5.74
N CYS A 64 20.79 -13.68 4.73
CA CYS A 64 20.86 -13.19 3.37
C CYS A 64 19.80 -13.82 2.45
N ASN A 65 19.33 -13.05 1.47
CA ASN A 65 18.67 -13.56 0.27
C ASN A 65 19.57 -13.29 -0.95
N ILE A 66 19.79 -14.29 -1.79
CA ILE A 66 20.57 -14.16 -3.03
C ILE A 66 19.61 -14.19 -4.21
N GLN A 67 19.65 -13.17 -5.05
CA GLN A 67 18.76 -13.09 -6.20
C GLN A 67 19.39 -12.37 -7.39
N MET A 68 18.80 -12.60 -8.55
CA MET A 68 19.04 -11.83 -9.77
C MET A 68 17.72 -11.23 -10.20
N ASN A 69 17.72 -9.93 -10.44
CA ASN A 69 16.55 -9.18 -10.89
C ASN A 69 16.89 -8.33 -12.11
N LEU A 70 15.85 -8.01 -12.88
CA LEU A 70 15.98 -7.14 -14.04
C LEU A 70 15.70 -5.70 -13.62
N ASP A 71 16.62 -4.80 -13.96
CA ASP A 71 16.43 -3.37 -13.83
C ASP A 71 15.67 -2.85 -15.05
N HIS A 72 14.34 -2.84 -14.95
CA HIS A 72 13.45 -2.37 -16.01
C HIS A 72 13.60 -0.88 -16.33
N PHE A 73 14.15 -0.10 -15.38
CA PHE A 73 14.49 1.30 -15.60
C PHE A 73 15.65 1.46 -16.60
N ASN A 74 16.51 0.44 -16.70
CA ASN A 74 17.62 0.34 -17.65
C ASN A 74 17.40 -0.81 -18.65
N ASN A 75 16.20 -0.89 -19.24
CA ASN A 75 15.84 -1.86 -20.31
C ASN A 75 16.00 -3.33 -19.93
N GLY A 76 15.80 -3.67 -18.66
CA GLY A 76 15.85 -5.05 -18.17
C GLY A 76 17.27 -5.57 -17.94
N LEU A 77 18.21 -4.69 -17.57
CA LEU A 77 19.59 -5.06 -17.27
C LEU A 77 19.65 -6.05 -16.09
N PRO A 78 20.31 -7.22 -16.21
CA PRO A 78 20.31 -8.20 -15.14
C PRO A 78 21.31 -7.82 -14.04
N ILE A 79 20.81 -7.73 -12.81
CA ILE A 79 21.57 -7.34 -11.62
C ILE A 79 21.58 -8.48 -10.61
N HIS A 80 22.76 -8.96 -10.24
CA HIS A 80 22.93 -9.99 -9.21
C HIS A 80 23.27 -9.34 -7.88
N MET A 81 22.58 -9.74 -6.82
CA MET A 81 22.69 -9.10 -5.53
C MET A 81 22.52 -10.05 -4.35
N VAL A 82 23.04 -9.61 -3.21
CA VAL A 82 22.83 -10.22 -1.89
C VAL A 82 22.10 -9.20 -1.01
N ILE A 83 21.00 -9.60 -0.39
CA ILE A 83 20.12 -8.74 0.41
C ILE A 83 20.13 -9.17 1.87
N ASN A 84 20.27 -8.22 2.79
CA ASN A 84 20.03 -8.44 4.21
C ASN A 84 18.51 -8.51 4.48
N LYS A 85 18.01 -9.64 5.00
CA LYS A 85 16.58 -9.87 5.25
C LYS A 85 15.96 -8.93 6.29
N GLU A 86 16.76 -8.40 7.21
CA GLU A 86 16.30 -7.53 8.28
C GLU A 86 16.18 -6.08 7.80
N THR A 87 17.26 -5.54 7.20
CA THR A 87 17.32 -4.13 6.79
C THR A 87 16.80 -3.89 5.37
N ASN A 88 16.74 -4.93 4.54
CA ASN A 88 16.58 -4.89 3.09
C ASN A 88 17.69 -4.13 2.36
N ASP A 89 18.79 -3.78 3.03
CA ASP A 89 19.98 -3.25 2.35
C ASP A 89 20.54 -4.35 1.45
N PHE A 90 21.12 -3.99 0.31
CA PHE A 90 21.61 -4.98 -0.64
C PHE A 90 22.93 -4.59 -1.27
N VAL A 91 23.74 -5.59 -1.59
CA VAL A 91 25.01 -5.44 -2.27
C VAL A 91 24.87 -5.91 -3.70
N ILE A 92 25.16 -5.04 -4.65
CA ILE A 92 25.26 -5.38 -6.08
C ILE A 92 26.61 -6.03 -6.32
N VAL A 93 26.58 -7.23 -6.91
CA VAL A 93 27.74 -8.09 -7.16
C VAL A 93 28.06 -8.17 -8.64
N LYS A 94 27.04 -8.31 -9.49
CA LYS A 94 27.18 -8.33 -10.94
C LYS A 94 26.19 -7.40 -11.60
N VAL A 95 26.64 -6.72 -12.65
CA VAL A 95 25.83 -5.93 -13.57
C VAL A 95 26.04 -6.52 -14.96
N ASP A 96 24.96 -6.83 -15.67
CA ASP A 96 25.00 -7.51 -16.98
C ASP A 96 25.80 -8.84 -16.96
N ASN A 97 25.63 -9.62 -15.89
CA ASN A 97 26.38 -10.86 -15.63
C ASN A 97 27.90 -10.68 -15.45
N GLN A 98 28.43 -9.47 -15.48
CA GLN A 98 29.84 -9.17 -15.22
C GLN A 98 30.02 -8.83 -13.74
N GLU A 99 30.98 -9.48 -13.09
CA GLU A 99 31.35 -9.18 -11.71
C GLU A 99 32.01 -7.81 -11.61
N LEU A 100 31.58 -7.03 -10.62
CA LEU A 100 32.14 -5.72 -10.34
C LEU A 100 33.49 -5.86 -9.63
N GLU A 101 34.45 -5.00 -9.95
CA GLU A 101 35.72 -4.90 -9.21
C GLU A 101 35.50 -4.53 -7.74
N GLU A 102 34.56 -3.62 -7.49
CA GLU A 102 34.11 -3.22 -6.16
C GLU A 102 32.60 -3.45 -6.04
N TYR A 103 32.20 -4.22 -5.02
CA TYR A 103 30.79 -4.48 -4.75
C TYR A 103 30.12 -3.25 -4.14
N GLN A 104 28.89 -2.95 -4.57
CA GLN A 104 28.23 -1.70 -4.21
C GLN A 104 27.08 -1.95 -3.23
N LEU A 105 27.20 -1.41 -2.02
CA LEU A 105 26.12 -1.43 -1.03
C LEU A 105 25.09 -0.33 -1.33
N ILE A 106 23.82 -0.70 -1.42
CA ILE A 106 22.68 0.20 -1.48
C ILE A 106 21.90 0.13 -0.17
N TYR A 107 21.81 1.25 0.54
CA TYR A 107 21.06 1.38 1.78
C TYR A 107 19.56 1.52 1.47
N SER A 108 18.74 0.71 2.12
CA SER A 108 17.29 0.73 1.96
C SER A 108 16.61 1.74 2.88
N VAL A 109 15.44 2.20 2.45
CA VAL A 109 14.57 3.09 3.21
C VAL A 109 14.17 2.47 4.55
N PRO A 110 14.42 3.13 5.70
CA PRO A 110 14.07 2.59 7.02
C PRO A 110 12.55 2.59 7.27
N LYS A 111 12.08 1.76 8.23
CA LYS A 111 10.68 1.80 8.70
C LYS A 111 10.47 3.10 9.49
N ILE A 112 9.47 3.88 9.10
CA ILE A 112 8.99 5.03 9.90
C ILE A 112 8.30 4.48 11.16
N GLN A 113 8.66 5.02 12.31
CA GLN A 113 8.13 4.63 13.62
C GLN A 113 7.09 5.64 14.10
N SER A 114 6.09 5.22 14.87
CA SER A 114 5.20 6.19 15.52
C SER A 114 5.96 6.99 16.57
N PHE A 115 5.79 8.31 16.59
CA PHE A 115 6.36 9.14 17.64
C PHE A 115 5.80 8.77 19.02
N LYS A 116 6.69 8.65 20.00
CA LYS A 116 6.38 8.46 21.41
C LYS A 116 7.17 9.46 22.24
N LYS A 117 6.58 9.95 23.35
CA LYS A 117 7.17 11.04 24.15
C LYS A 117 8.50 10.67 24.82
N ASP A 118 8.70 9.39 25.12
CA ASP A 118 9.93 8.82 25.68
C ASP A 118 11.15 8.97 24.76
N ILE A 119 10.93 9.16 23.46
CA ILE A 119 11.99 9.47 22.49
C ILE A 119 12.69 10.78 22.84
N LEU A 120 11.98 11.74 23.44
CA LEU A 120 12.54 13.03 23.84
C LEU A 120 12.89 13.09 25.33
N ILE A 121 12.14 12.38 26.18
CA ILE A 121 12.27 12.42 27.64
C ILE A 121 12.20 11.00 28.21
N GLN A 122 13.33 10.41 28.60
CA GLN A 122 13.33 9.09 29.24
C GLN A 122 13.06 9.22 30.75
N GLN A 123 11.93 8.69 31.22
CA GLN A 123 11.69 8.47 32.65
C GLN A 123 12.33 7.13 33.04
N GLN A 124 13.31 7.13 33.95
CA GLN A 124 13.90 5.88 34.44
C GLN A 124 12.91 5.12 35.33
N GLN A 125 12.69 3.83 35.05
CA GLN A 125 11.99 2.93 35.96
C GLN A 125 12.84 2.69 37.23
N PRO A 126 12.24 2.47 38.41
CA PRO A 126 12.99 2.18 39.64
C PRO A 126 13.85 0.93 39.46
N GLN A 127 15.17 1.05 39.61
CA GLN A 127 16.06 -0.11 39.59
C GLN A 127 15.73 -1.01 40.79
N GLN A 128 15.39 -2.28 40.53
CA GLN A 128 15.31 -3.30 41.59
C GLN A 128 16.72 -3.51 42.19
N PRO A 129 16.85 -3.65 43.52
CA PRO A 129 18.15 -3.72 44.18
C PRO A 129 18.95 -4.92 43.65
N GLN A 130 20.14 -4.63 43.12
CA GLN A 130 21.09 -5.64 42.65
C GLN A 130 21.54 -6.51 43.83
N GLN A 131 21.24 -7.81 43.76
CA GLN A 131 21.83 -8.83 44.62
C GLN A 131 23.34 -8.85 44.36
N LYS A 132 24.14 -8.47 45.36
CA LYS A 132 25.58 -8.70 45.35
C LYS A 132 25.83 -10.20 45.30
N SER A 133 26.52 -10.62 44.26
CA SER A 133 27.00 -11.97 44.04
C SER A 133 27.95 -12.39 45.16
N GLU A 134 27.54 -13.39 45.93
CA GLU A 134 28.39 -14.19 46.79
C GLU A 134 29.41 -14.95 45.95
N SER A 135 30.70 -14.74 46.23
CA SER A 135 31.73 -15.65 45.77
C SER A 135 32.77 -15.86 46.88
N SER A 136 32.85 -17.13 47.25
CA SER A 136 34.02 -17.90 47.70
C SER A 136 34.67 -17.60 49.06
N ALA A 137 34.51 -18.63 49.91
CA ALA A 137 35.58 -19.47 50.49
C ALA A 137 36.25 -19.06 51.81
N GLY A 138 36.31 -20.04 52.71
CA GLY A 138 37.03 -20.04 53.99
C GLY A 138 36.06 -20.25 55.16
N ALA A 139 35.80 -21.48 55.61
CA ALA A 139 36.61 -22.29 56.55
C ALA A 139 36.40 -21.88 58.02
N ASP A 140 36.22 -22.91 58.85
CA ASP A 140 36.26 -22.96 60.33
C ASP A 140 34.99 -22.43 61.05
N GLU A 141 34.15 -23.33 61.57
CA GLU A 141 34.21 -24.02 62.87
C GLU A 141 33.41 -23.27 63.97
N GLU A 142 32.55 -24.06 64.61
CA GLU A 142 31.94 -23.88 65.94
C GLU A 142 30.94 -22.73 66.25
N LYS A 143 29.68 -23.17 66.37
CA LYS A 143 28.76 -23.04 67.52
C LYS A 143 28.35 -21.68 68.11
N GLU A 144 27.07 -21.69 68.48
CA GLU A 144 26.35 -20.91 69.50
C GLU A 144 25.84 -19.50 69.12
N ASP A 145 24.57 -19.52 68.71
CA ASP A 145 23.41 -18.92 69.38
C ASP A 145 23.38 -17.41 69.71
N THR A 146 22.17 -16.90 69.52
CA THR A 146 21.53 -15.70 70.11
C THR A 146 21.70 -14.29 69.51
N THR A 147 20.51 -13.74 69.24
CA THR A 147 20.06 -12.33 69.23
C THR A 147 20.22 -11.50 67.96
N VAL A 148 19.14 -11.54 67.16
CA VAL A 148 18.78 -10.59 66.12
C VAL A 148 18.46 -9.23 66.76
N THR A 149 19.33 -8.24 66.56
CA THR A 149 18.99 -6.82 66.77
C THR A 149 18.91 -6.13 65.41
N THR A 150 17.71 -5.70 65.07
CA THR A 150 17.33 -4.96 63.87
C THR A 150 18.01 -3.59 63.84
N VAL A 151 18.92 -3.38 62.89
CA VAL A 151 19.44 -2.05 62.57
C VAL A 151 18.70 -1.51 61.34
N THR A 152 17.89 -0.49 61.57
CA THR A 152 17.16 0.28 60.56
C THR A 152 18.13 1.15 59.77
N THR A 153 18.47 0.77 58.55
CA THR A 153 19.26 1.60 57.62
C THR A 153 18.33 2.56 56.86
N VAL A 154 18.51 3.85 57.12
CA VAL A 154 17.85 4.95 56.41
C VAL A 154 18.37 4.96 54.96
N THR A 155 17.47 4.73 54.00
CA THR A 155 17.78 4.77 52.56
C THR A 155 17.73 6.21 52.09
N THR A 156 18.89 6.79 51.76
CA THR A 156 19.00 8.06 51.06
C THR A 156 18.62 7.87 49.59
N VAL A 157 17.51 8.48 49.16
CA VAL A 157 17.09 8.54 47.76
C VAL A 157 17.99 9.53 47.02
N THR A 158 18.99 9.03 46.30
CA THR A 158 19.75 9.84 45.34
C THR A 158 18.86 10.13 44.12
N THR A 159 18.47 11.40 43.97
CA THR A 159 17.77 11.93 42.80
C THR A 159 18.73 11.99 41.61
N THR A 160 18.59 11.09 40.65
CA THR A 160 19.31 11.16 39.36
C THR A 160 18.43 11.83 38.30
N THR A 161 18.98 12.80 37.58
CA THR A 161 18.31 13.63 36.57
C THR A 161 17.90 12.81 35.33
N PRO A 162 16.71 13.05 34.73
CA PRO A 162 16.27 12.39 33.50
C PRO A 162 17.22 12.65 32.32
N THR A 163 17.43 11.62 31.49
CA THR A 163 18.25 11.72 30.28
C THR A 163 17.39 12.19 29.12
N ILE A 164 17.71 13.35 28.53
CA ILE A 164 17.00 13.91 27.38
C ILE A 164 17.75 13.64 26.07
N THR A 165 17.01 13.39 24.99
CA THR A 165 17.60 13.22 23.66
C THR A 165 18.10 14.54 23.13
N LYS A 166 19.33 14.56 22.59
CA LYS A 166 20.00 15.76 22.09
C LYS A 166 19.94 15.87 20.56
N PHE A 167 19.51 17.02 20.04
CA PHE A 167 19.47 17.38 18.62
C PHE A 167 19.67 18.89 18.41
N ASN A 168 20.13 19.28 17.22
CA ASN A 168 20.45 20.65 16.86
C ASN A 168 19.33 21.35 16.09
N SER A 169 18.57 20.58 15.32
CA SER A 169 17.38 21.05 14.63
C SER A 169 16.35 19.94 14.50
N TYR A 170 15.13 20.31 14.16
CA TYR A 170 14.11 19.36 13.74
C TYR A 170 13.41 19.85 12.48
N TYR A 171 12.94 18.89 11.69
CA TYR A 171 12.08 19.16 10.55
C TYR A 171 10.77 18.40 10.71
N ILE A 172 9.66 19.07 10.49
CA ILE A 172 8.34 18.46 10.37
C ILE A 172 7.88 18.62 8.93
N SER A 173 7.68 17.51 8.23
CA SER A 173 7.17 17.48 6.84
C SER A 173 5.76 16.93 6.77
N ASN A 174 5.12 17.08 5.61
CA ASN A 174 3.90 16.31 5.31
C ASN A 174 4.19 14.81 5.32
N LYS A 175 3.27 14.03 5.91
CA LYS A 175 3.23 12.59 5.69
C LYS A 175 2.34 12.32 4.49
N TRP A 176 2.97 12.08 3.35
CA TRP A 176 2.28 11.64 2.15
C TRP A 176 1.76 10.19 2.33
N ASN A 177 0.65 9.92 1.67
CA ASN A 177 0.00 8.62 1.59
C ASN A 177 0.18 8.10 0.17
N GLY A 178 1.15 7.23 -0.04
CA GLY A 178 1.49 6.77 -1.37
C GLY A 178 2.34 5.52 -1.36
N MET A 179 3.06 5.32 -2.46
CA MET A 179 4.09 4.30 -2.57
C MET A 179 5.47 4.92 -2.45
N ASN A 180 6.24 4.44 -1.48
CA ASN A 180 7.61 4.87 -1.32
C ASN A 180 8.46 4.40 -2.51
N ILE A 181 9.11 5.35 -3.20
CA ILE A 181 10.01 5.09 -4.32
C ILE A 181 11.39 5.62 -3.96
N GLN A 182 12.37 4.72 -3.91
CA GLN A 182 13.78 5.06 -3.77
C GLN A 182 14.43 5.06 -5.15
N VAL A 183 14.89 6.22 -5.61
CA VAL A 183 15.68 6.38 -6.84
C VAL A 183 17.14 6.42 -6.44
N PHE A 184 17.96 5.52 -6.99
CA PHE A 184 19.36 5.35 -6.59
C PHE A 184 20.25 5.17 -7.81
N LYS A 185 21.55 5.45 -7.63
CA LYS A 185 22.56 5.22 -8.65
C LYS A 185 23.45 4.02 -8.32
N TYR A 186 23.94 3.35 -9.35
CA TYR A 186 24.98 2.31 -9.24
C TYR A 186 25.89 2.33 -10.46
N ASN A 187 27.08 1.76 -10.34
CA ASN A 187 28.08 1.68 -11.41
C ASN A 187 28.07 0.30 -12.07
N GLY A 188 28.24 0.26 -13.40
CA GLY A 188 28.49 -0.98 -14.13
C GLY A 188 29.98 -1.33 -14.18
N ALA A 189 30.28 -2.58 -14.57
CA ALA A 189 31.65 -3.02 -14.87
C ALA A 189 32.26 -2.29 -16.08
N ASP A 190 31.41 -1.66 -16.91
CA ASP A 190 31.79 -0.82 -18.05
C ASP A 190 32.19 0.61 -17.65
N GLY A 191 32.23 0.93 -16.35
CA GLY A 191 32.55 2.24 -15.82
C GLY A 191 31.45 3.29 -15.98
N LYS A 192 30.25 2.91 -16.44
CA LYS A 192 29.11 3.82 -16.56
C LYS A 192 28.29 3.89 -15.28
N VAL A 193 27.62 5.02 -15.07
CA VAL A 193 26.66 5.19 -13.97
C VAL A 193 25.25 4.94 -14.48
N TYR A 194 24.48 4.16 -13.74
CA TYR A 194 23.08 3.82 -13.99
C TYR A 194 22.21 4.43 -12.90
N ILE A 195 21.04 4.94 -13.30
CA ILE A 195 19.99 5.35 -12.37
C ILE A 195 18.87 4.32 -12.42
N SER A 196 18.41 3.88 -11.25
CA SER A 196 17.27 2.99 -11.14
C SER A 196 16.36 3.40 -9.99
N ALA A 197 15.20 2.76 -9.92
CA ALA A 197 14.21 3.02 -8.89
C ALA A 197 13.68 1.72 -8.31
N LYS A 198 13.31 1.74 -7.02
CA LYS A 198 12.70 0.60 -6.35
C LYS A 198 11.62 1.02 -5.37
N PRO A 199 10.53 0.24 -5.26
CA PRO A 199 9.62 0.37 -4.13
C PRO A 199 10.23 -0.27 -2.88
N ARG A 200 9.59 -0.11 -1.72
CA ARG A 200 10.07 -0.70 -0.46
C ARG A 200 10.17 -2.24 -0.48
N ALA A 201 9.26 -2.91 -1.18
CA ALA A 201 9.09 -4.37 -1.13
C ALA A 201 9.81 -5.14 -2.26
N SER A 202 10.39 -4.46 -3.24
CA SER A 202 11.05 -5.07 -4.40
C SER A 202 12.42 -4.42 -4.62
N PRO A 203 13.43 -5.14 -5.14
CA PRO A 203 14.73 -4.55 -5.49
C PRO A 203 14.66 -3.54 -6.63
N PHE A 204 13.68 -3.66 -7.52
CA PHE A 204 13.48 -2.76 -8.66
C PHE A 204 12.00 -2.56 -8.94
N ILE A 205 11.71 -1.42 -9.55
CA ILE A 205 10.39 -1.07 -10.07
C ILE A 205 10.12 -1.80 -11.38
N GLN A 206 8.85 -2.10 -11.65
CA GLN A 206 8.41 -2.70 -12.90
C GLN A 206 6.97 -2.26 -13.21
N ASN A 207 6.61 -2.25 -14.49
CA ASN A 207 5.22 -2.26 -14.89
C ASN A 207 4.73 -3.70 -14.83
N ASP A 208 3.71 -3.96 -14.05
CA ASP A 208 3.06 -5.26 -14.02
C ASP A 208 1.56 -5.10 -13.76
N LEU A 209 0.79 -6.17 -13.96
CA LEU A 209 -0.67 -6.18 -13.74
C LEU A 209 -1.08 -5.80 -12.31
N LYS A 210 -0.12 -5.83 -11.38
CA LYS A 210 -0.32 -5.88 -9.95
C LYS A 210 0.02 -4.53 -9.30
N SER A 211 1.13 -3.92 -9.69
CA SER A 211 1.58 -2.58 -9.29
C SER A 211 1.02 -1.51 -10.23
N GLY A 212 0.59 -1.90 -11.43
CA GLY A 212 0.18 -0.98 -12.47
C GLY A 212 1.36 -0.41 -13.26
N PRO A 213 1.13 0.64 -14.06
CA PRO A 213 2.13 1.22 -14.96
C PRO A 213 3.08 2.18 -14.22
N ILE A 214 3.71 1.72 -13.14
CA ILE A 214 4.47 2.60 -12.23
C ILE A 214 5.69 3.23 -12.91
N ILE A 215 6.41 2.50 -13.76
CA ILE A 215 7.52 3.07 -14.55
C ILE A 215 6.98 4.18 -15.45
N ASP A 216 5.83 3.97 -16.09
CA ASP A 216 5.26 4.96 -16.99
C ASP A 216 4.83 6.21 -16.23
N LEU A 217 4.25 6.05 -15.02
CA LEU A 217 3.90 7.16 -14.13
C LEU A 217 5.14 7.95 -13.67
N ILE A 218 6.24 7.25 -13.32
CA ILE A 218 7.50 7.92 -12.97
C ILE A 218 8.08 8.66 -14.17
N ASN A 219 8.10 8.03 -15.34
CA ASN A 219 8.61 8.64 -16.56
C ASN A 219 7.76 9.83 -17.00
N GLU A 220 6.44 9.77 -16.82
CA GLU A 220 5.52 10.91 -17.01
C GLU A 220 5.99 12.09 -16.14
N ILE A 221 6.26 11.86 -14.85
CA ILE A 221 6.70 12.91 -13.91
C ILE A 221 8.08 13.43 -14.27
N PHE A 222 9.02 12.53 -14.56
CA PHE A 222 10.39 12.84 -14.96
C PHE A 222 10.49 13.59 -16.29
N SER A 223 9.45 13.54 -17.11
CA SER A 223 9.36 14.30 -18.36
C SER A 223 8.83 15.74 -18.17
N ARG A 224 8.29 16.09 -16.99
CA ARG A 224 7.66 17.42 -16.76
C ARG A 224 8.66 18.56 -16.60
N ASP A 225 9.76 18.32 -15.89
CA ASP A 225 10.81 19.31 -15.65
C ASP A 225 12.17 18.63 -15.82
N GLN A 226 12.79 18.88 -16.96
CA GLN A 226 14.09 18.34 -17.34
C GLN A 226 15.09 19.47 -17.52
N ILE A 227 16.34 19.19 -17.16
CA ILE A 227 17.47 20.09 -17.34
C ILE A 227 18.49 19.45 -18.26
N GLU A 228 19.22 20.29 -18.98
CA GLU A 228 20.32 19.86 -19.83
C GLU A 228 21.61 19.79 -19.02
N ILE A 229 22.28 18.64 -19.03
CA ILE A 229 23.63 18.47 -18.46
C ILE A 229 24.64 18.14 -19.56
N THR A 230 25.84 18.69 -19.45
CA THR A 230 26.95 18.40 -20.37
C THR A 230 27.89 17.37 -19.74
N THR A 231 27.94 16.15 -20.27
CA THR A 231 28.69 15.04 -19.63
C THR A 231 30.22 15.14 -19.76
N GLU A 232 30.73 16.10 -20.54
CA GLU A 232 32.16 16.19 -20.85
C GLU A 232 32.79 17.57 -20.55
N ASN A 233 32.06 18.69 -20.70
CA ASN A 233 32.68 20.04 -20.65
C ASN A 233 32.69 20.77 -19.30
N ASP A 234 31.82 20.43 -18.33
CA ASP A 234 31.79 21.16 -17.05
C ASP A 234 32.49 20.42 -15.91
N GLY A 235 33.06 19.23 -16.16
CA GLY A 235 33.77 18.43 -15.16
C GLY A 235 32.95 17.94 -13.96
N ASN A 236 31.72 18.46 -13.78
CA ASN A 236 30.89 18.34 -12.59
C ASN A 236 29.85 17.20 -12.66
N TYR A 237 29.65 16.54 -13.80
CA TYR A 237 28.63 15.49 -13.96
C TYR A 237 29.24 14.12 -14.32
N PHE A 238 28.56 13.03 -13.92
CA PHE A 238 28.88 11.66 -14.34
C PHE A 238 28.43 11.40 -15.79
N LYS A 239 29.09 10.45 -16.47
CA LYS A 239 28.59 9.87 -17.73
C LYS A 239 27.51 8.84 -17.40
N VAL A 240 26.28 9.07 -17.87
CA VAL A 240 25.10 8.26 -17.57
C VAL A 240 24.51 7.66 -18.85
N THR A 241 24.01 6.43 -18.75
CA THR A 241 23.41 5.69 -19.89
C THR A 241 21.87 5.67 -19.85
N THR A 242 21.27 5.98 -18.70
CA THR A 242 19.82 5.92 -18.51
C THR A 242 19.13 6.98 -19.38
N ASN A 243 18.28 6.55 -20.31
CA ASN A 243 17.46 7.43 -21.14
C ASN A 243 16.14 7.72 -20.43
N PHE A 244 15.85 8.99 -20.17
CA PHE A 244 14.58 9.44 -19.57
C PHE A 244 13.54 9.91 -20.60
N ASN A 245 13.88 9.90 -21.89
CA ASN A 245 12.99 10.36 -22.96
C ASN A 245 12.05 9.24 -23.39
N THR A 246 10.78 9.32 -22.98
CA THR A 246 9.69 8.44 -23.46
C THR A 246 8.72 9.14 -24.40
N THR A 247 9.12 10.22 -25.07
CA THR A 247 8.35 10.72 -26.22
C THR A 247 8.56 9.78 -27.40
N THR A 248 7.53 8.97 -27.69
CA THR A 248 7.20 8.53 -29.06
C THR A 248 6.90 9.76 -29.92
N THR A 249 7.92 10.58 -30.16
CA THR A 249 7.99 11.46 -31.30
C THR A 249 9.21 10.97 -32.04
N THR A 250 8.97 10.44 -33.23
CA THR A 250 9.95 10.05 -34.22
C THR A 250 10.72 11.29 -34.66
N THR A 251 11.51 11.88 -33.78
CA THR A 251 12.59 12.76 -34.17
C THR A 251 13.76 11.84 -34.40
N THR A 252 13.85 11.39 -35.64
CA THR A 252 15.06 10.84 -36.23
C THR A 252 16.18 11.84 -35.94
N THR A 253 16.88 11.70 -34.82
CA THR A 253 18.26 12.18 -34.75
C THR A 253 19.05 11.22 -35.61
N THR A 254 19.00 11.51 -36.91
CA THR A 254 19.95 11.07 -37.90
C THR A 254 21.35 11.28 -37.34
N THR A 255 21.98 10.21 -36.86
CA THR A 255 23.43 10.09 -36.85
C THR A 255 23.85 9.89 -38.30
N THR A 256 23.84 10.98 -39.08
CA THR A 256 24.58 11.05 -40.34
C THR A 256 26.03 11.39 -39.98
N ASN A 257 26.88 10.40 -40.23
CA ASN A 257 28.23 10.48 -40.80
C ASN A 257 29.18 11.60 -40.34
N ASP A 258 30.37 11.14 -39.95
CA ASP A 258 31.68 11.70 -40.28
C ASP A 258 31.89 13.19 -40.00
N ASP A 259 32.50 13.50 -38.85
CA ASP A 259 33.72 14.33 -38.79
C ASP A 259 34.21 14.47 -37.34
N ASP A 260 35.53 14.42 -37.18
CA ASP A 260 36.27 14.61 -35.95
C ASP A 260 35.89 15.94 -35.27
N GLY A 261 35.08 15.86 -34.22
CA GLY A 261 34.74 16.99 -33.36
C GLY A 261 34.18 16.46 -32.04
N ALA A 262 34.81 16.83 -30.93
CA ALA A 262 34.44 16.45 -29.56
C ALA A 262 32.93 16.65 -29.34
N ASN A 263 32.18 15.57 -29.51
CA ASN A 263 30.73 15.58 -29.53
C ASN A 263 30.27 15.61 -28.08
N THR A 264 30.07 16.82 -27.55
CA THR A 264 29.49 17.02 -26.24
C THR A 264 28.10 16.42 -26.23
N ASN A 265 27.96 15.18 -25.73
CA ASN A 265 26.66 14.56 -25.55
C ASN A 265 25.91 15.36 -24.48
N LYS A 266 25.02 16.24 -24.94
CA LYS A 266 24.03 16.94 -24.13
C LYS A 266 22.97 15.92 -23.72
N LEU A 267 22.78 15.72 -22.42
CA LEU A 267 21.82 14.77 -21.87
C LEU A 267 20.73 15.53 -21.12
N MET A 268 19.46 15.28 -21.44
CA MET A 268 18.34 15.80 -20.66
C MET A 268 18.09 14.86 -19.48
N VAL A 269 18.10 15.39 -18.26
CA VAL A 269 17.85 14.63 -17.04
C VAL A 269 16.72 15.26 -16.23
N PRO A 270 15.93 14.47 -15.48
CA PRO A 270 14.85 15.02 -14.66
C PRO A 270 15.44 15.84 -13.52
N LYS A 271 14.95 17.07 -13.35
CA LYS A 271 15.46 18.00 -12.33
C LYS A 271 15.34 17.44 -10.92
N LEU A 272 14.28 16.67 -10.64
CA LEU A 272 14.05 16.03 -9.33
C LEU A 272 15.22 15.14 -8.87
N ILE A 273 15.99 14.59 -9.80
CA ILE A 273 17.08 13.66 -9.51
C ILE A 273 18.44 14.16 -9.99
N GLU A 274 18.55 15.45 -10.36
CA GLU A 274 19.80 16.11 -10.80
C GLU A 274 20.97 15.82 -9.86
N SER A 275 20.74 15.87 -8.56
CA SER A 275 21.79 15.70 -7.55
C SER A 275 22.45 14.31 -7.59
N LEU A 276 21.79 13.29 -8.16
CA LEU A 276 22.42 11.98 -8.39
C LEU A 276 23.50 12.03 -9.48
N PHE A 277 23.40 12.97 -10.42
CA PHE A 277 24.32 13.13 -11.55
C PHE A 277 25.55 13.99 -11.20
N LEU A 278 25.50 14.77 -10.12
CA LEU A 278 26.58 15.64 -9.70
C LEU A 278 27.76 14.85 -9.12
N LYS A 279 28.96 15.04 -9.68
CA LYS A 279 30.24 14.54 -9.15
C LYS A 279 30.62 15.17 -7.83
N LYS A 280 30.19 16.39 -7.53
CA LYS A 280 30.43 17.04 -6.22
C LYS A 280 29.63 16.36 -5.11
N GLU A 281 28.44 15.89 -5.43
CA GLU A 281 27.54 15.15 -4.54
C GLU A 281 27.84 13.64 -4.59
N LYS A 282 29.12 13.23 -4.51
CA LYS A 282 29.47 11.78 -4.41
C LYS A 282 28.86 11.13 -3.17
N GLU A 283 28.50 11.94 -2.20
CA GLU A 283 27.90 11.48 -0.97
C GLU A 283 26.45 11.04 -1.17
N ILE A 284 25.68 11.58 -2.12
CA ILE A 284 24.28 11.17 -2.31
C ILE A 284 24.24 9.85 -3.09
N GLN A 285 23.75 8.79 -2.44
CA GLN A 285 23.50 7.49 -3.06
C GLN A 285 22.11 7.43 -3.70
N SER A 286 21.10 7.94 -2.99
CA SER A 286 19.71 7.83 -3.41
C SER A 286 18.85 8.97 -2.90
N ILE A 287 17.73 9.18 -3.59
CA ILE A 287 16.67 10.11 -3.22
C ILE A 287 15.39 9.31 -3.04
N VAL A 288 14.70 9.55 -1.94
CA VAL A 288 13.47 8.86 -1.58
C VAL A 288 12.30 9.79 -1.80
N PHE A 289 11.29 9.29 -2.49
CA PHE A 289 10.05 9.96 -2.84
C PHE A 289 8.85 9.19 -2.31
N GLU A 290 7.71 9.87 -2.20
CA GLU A 290 6.40 9.24 -2.16
C GLU A 290 5.72 9.45 -3.52
N LEU A 291 5.37 8.35 -4.21
CA LEU A 291 4.52 8.38 -5.39
C LEU A 291 3.06 8.40 -4.95
N CYS A 292 2.37 9.50 -5.20
CA CYS A 292 0.98 9.68 -4.80
C CYS A 292 0.20 10.54 -5.80
N GLY A 293 -1.13 10.49 -5.74
CA GLY A 293 -2.03 11.34 -6.55
C GLY A 293 -3.38 10.68 -6.78
N SER A 294 -4.32 11.40 -7.39
CA SER A 294 -5.69 10.92 -7.63
C SER A 294 -5.77 9.73 -8.61
N LYS A 295 -4.74 9.51 -9.44
CA LYS A 295 -4.61 8.33 -10.31
C LYS A 295 -4.33 7.03 -9.53
N LEU A 296 -3.93 7.13 -8.25
CA LEU A 296 -3.60 5.99 -7.40
C LEU A 296 -4.55 5.89 -6.19
N PRO A 297 -4.84 4.67 -5.70
CA PRO A 297 -5.76 4.48 -4.59
C PRO A 297 -5.11 4.84 -3.24
N HIS A 298 -5.62 5.88 -2.59
CA HIS A 298 -5.08 6.41 -1.32
C HIS A 298 -6.19 6.76 -0.34
N ILE A 299 -5.95 6.65 0.97
CA ILE A 299 -6.91 7.13 1.98
C ILE A 299 -7.03 8.66 1.93
N VAL A 300 -5.96 9.34 1.50
CA VAL A 300 -5.92 10.79 1.28
C VAL A 300 -6.52 11.12 -0.08
N LYS A 301 -7.42 12.10 -0.13
CA LYS A 301 -7.92 12.66 -1.40
C LYS A 301 -6.96 13.73 -1.91
N TYR A 302 -6.17 13.38 -2.93
CA TYR A 302 -5.28 14.33 -3.59
C TYR A 302 -6.02 15.20 -4.61
N ASP A 303 -5.57 16.45 -4.72
CA ASP A 303 -6.02 17.46 -5.69
C ASP A 303 -5.14 17.53 -6.94
N PHE A 304 -4.18 16.62 -7.07
CA PHE A 304 -3.31 16.44 -8.23
C PHE A 304 -3.34 14.99 -8.73
N ASP A 305 -3.10 14.81 -10.03
CA ASP A 305 -3.22 13.51 -10.71
C ASP A 305 -2.19 12.48 -10.26
N ILE A 306 -0.91 12.84 -10.33
CA ILE A 306 0.21 12.00 -9.92
C ILE A 306 1.46 12.86 -9.74
N ASP A 307 2.25 12.58 -8.71
CA ASP A 307 3.51 13.28 -8.44
C ASP A 307 4.48 12.43 -7.60
N LEU A 308 5.78 12.76 -7.68
CA LEU A 308 6.84 12.21 -6.83
C LEU A 308 7.21 13.26 -5.80
N LYS A 309 6.69 13.11 -4.57
CA LYS A 309 6.95 14.05 -3.48
C LYS A 309 8.30 13.72 -2.83
N PRO A 310 9.32 14.58 -2.93
CA PRO A 310 10.64 14.31 -2.34
C PRO A 310 10.55 14.28 -0.81
N LEU A 311 11.23 13.31 -0.20
CA LEU A 311 11.23 13.11 1.25
C LEU A 311 12.61 13.38 1.84
N PHE A 312 13.62 12.63 1.41
CA PHE A 312 14.98 12.70 1.94
C PHE A 312 16.00 12.04 1.00
N THR A 313 17.27 12.37 1.21
CA THR A 313 18.39 11.69 0.57
C THR A 313 19.05 10.70 1.52
N ILE A 314 19.69 9.67 0.96
CA ILE A 314 20.51 8.70 1.69
C ILE A 314 21.93 8.75 1.14
N SER A 315 22.92 8.82 2.03
CA SER A 315 24.31 8.92 1.64
C SER A 315 24.98 7.57 1.36
N THR A 316 26.04 7.58 0.55
CA THR A 316 26.96 6.46 0.34
C THR A 316 27.78 6.16 1.60
N GLN A 317 28.02 7.16 2.45
CA GLN A 317 28.78 7.04 3.69
C GLN A 317 27.86 6.64 4.85
N GLY A 318 27.76 5.33 5.12
CA GLY A 318 27.05 4.84 6.30
C GLY A 318 25.53 5.00 6.26
N GLY A 319 24.96 5.33 5.10
CA GLY A 319 23.51 5.47 4.92
C GLY A 319 22.90 6.65 5.66
N LEU A 320 23.66 7.75 5.82
CA LEU A 320 23.18 8.94 6.51
C LEU A 320 21.96 9.52 5.80
N ILE A 321 20.91 9.84 6.55
CA ILE A 321 19.65 10.36 6.01
C ILE A 321 19.57 11.87 6.26
N LYS A 322 19.23 12.62 5.21
CA LYS A 322 18.99 14.07 5.25
C LYS A 322 17.64 14.41 4.63
N PRO A 323 16.69 15.02 5.37
CA PRO A 323 15.43 15.44 4.80
C PRO A 323 15.61 16.51 3.72
N ILE A 324 14.77 16.45 2.69
CA ILE A 324 14.64 17.52 1.71
C ILE A 324 13.66 18.53 2.31
N ILE A 325 14.19 19.72 2.64
CA ILE A 325 13.42 20.77 3.31
C ILE A 325 12.69 21.58 2.23
N ASP A 326 11.38 21.74 2.37
CA ASP A 326 10.58 22.64 1.54
C ASP A 326 10.92 24.11 1.88
N ASP A 327 11.39 24.88 0.90
CA ASP A 327 11.74 26.30 1.06
C ASP A 327 10.55 27.16 1.55
N ASN A 328 9.32 26.74 1.27
CA ASN A 328 8.11 27.43 1.71
C ASN A 328 7.83 27.28 3.21
N SER A 329 8.56 26.41 3.92
CA SER A 329 8.43 26.21 5.38
C SER A 329 8.80 27.43 6.24
N SER A 330 9.20 28.54 5.62
CA SER A 330 9.64 29.78 6.28
C SER A 330 8.73 31.01 6.01
N LYS A 331 7.63 30.87 5.26
CA LYS A 331 6.76 31.99 4.87
C LYS A 331 5.29 31.71 5.22
N ASP A 332 4.75 32.28 6.30
CA ASP A 332 3.40 32.90 6.32
C ASP A 332 3.04 33.61 7.65
N ASN A 333 2.08 34.54 7.54
CA ASN A 333 1.65 35.58 8.46
C ASN A 333 0.84 35.08 9.68
N GLY A 334 1.50 34.47 10.67
CA GLY A 334 0.96 34.36 12.05
C GLY A 334 -0.01 33.20 12.33
N GLN A 335 -0.11 32.20 11.44
CA GLN A 335 -0.68 30.89 11.79
C GLN A 335 0.43 29.89 12.10
N ILE A 336 0.17 28.94 13.02
CA ILE A 336 1.11 27.89 13.41
C ILE A 336 1.33 26.97 12.20
N GLN A 337 2.56 26.97 11.66
CA GLN A 337 2.92 26.10 10.54
C GLN A 337 3.27 24.69 11.04
N PHE A 338 2.44 23.70 10.71
CA PHE A 338 2.71 22.29 11.03
C PHE A 338 3.71 21.61 10.09
N VAL A 339 4.21 22.34 9.09
CA VAL A 339 5.39 21.98 8.30
C VAL A 339 6.43 23.06 8.53
N GLN A 340 7.54 22.71 9.17
CA GLN A 340 8.54 23.70 9.59
C GLN A 340 9.89 23.06 9.82
N TYR A 341 10.95 23.82 9.52
CA TYR A 341 12.32 23.52 9.90
C TYR A 341 12.75 24.49 11.00
N VAL A 342 13.17 23.96 12.14
CA VAL A 342 13.51 24.77 13.32
C VAL A 342 14.92 24.43 13.78
N LYS A 343 15.81 25.44 13.77
CA LYS A 343 17.12 25.37 14.42
C LYS A 343 16.99 25.75 15.89
N ILE A 344 17.69 25.03 16.74
CA ILE A 344 17.76 25.35 18.17
C ILE A 344 18.89 26.36 18.40
N ASN A 345 18.54 27.57 18.79
CA ASN A 345 19.47 28.66 19.08
C ASN A 345 19.88 28.66 20.57
N ASN A 346 20.78 27.76 20.98
CA ASN A 346 21.32 27.78 22.35
C ASN A 346 22.76 28.30 22.35
N SER A 347 23.05 29.29 23.21
CA SER A 347 24.31 30.05 23.22
C SER A 347 25.56 29.22 23.53
N ASP A 348 25.45 28.16 24.32
CA ASP A 348 26.63 27.42 24.83
C ASP A 348 26.82 26.03 24.23
N ASN A 349 25.81 25.47 23.57
CA ASN A 349 25.86 24.16 22.90
C ASN A 349 24.70 24.14 21.92
N ASN A 350 24.94 23.95 20.62
CA ASN A 350 23.92 23.93 19.55
C ASN A 350 22.80 22.86 19.72
N ASN A 351 22.59 22.27 20.89
CA ASN A 351 21.61 21.23 21.16
C ASN A 351 20.42 21.77 21.97
N ASN A 352 19.26 21.15 21.82
CA ASN A 352 18.03 21.36 22.60
C ASN A 352 18.19 21.20 24.14
N SER A 353 17.37 21.98 24.84
CA SER A 353 17.10 21.90 26.28
C SER A 353 15.87 21.01 26.58
N GLU A 354 15.63 20.72 27.86
CA GLU A 354 14.39 20.04 28.29
C GLU A 354 13.14 20.85 27.92
N GLU A 355 13.24 22.19 27.98
CA GLU A 355 12.16 23.10 27.59
C GLU A 355 11.89 23.04 26.07
N ASP A 356 12.93 22.93 25.25
CA ASP A 356 12.77 22.76 23.79
C ASP A 356 12.08 21.43 23.46
N ASN A 357 12.41 20.36 24.19
CA ASN A 357 11.72 19.07 24.05
C ASN A 357 10.25 19.17 24.43
N LYS A 358 9.94 19.87 25.51
CA LYS A 358 8.57 20.08 25.95
C LYS A 358 7.76 20.86 24.90
N LYS A 359 8.32 21.95 24.36
CA LYS A 359 7.70 22.71 23.26
C LYS A 359 7.45 21.86 22.02
N LEU A 360 8.41 21.01 21.65
CA LEU A 360 8.23 20.09 20.52
C LEU A 360 7.11 19.07 20.80
N ILE A 361 7.02 18.53 22.03
CA ILE A 361 5.91 17.63 22.41
C ILE A 361 4.57 18.35 22.34
N GLU A 362 4.47 19.57 22.86
CA GLU A 362 3.25 20.39 22.80
C GLU A 362 2.82 20.67 21.35
N LEU A 363 3.76 21.04 20.48
CA LEU A 363 3.54 21.21 19.06
C LEU A 363 3.05 19.91 18.40
N ILE A 364 3.63 18.76 18.74
CA ILE A 364 3.21 17.46 18.21
C ILE A 364 1.78 17.13 18.63
N ASP A 365 1.43 17.35 19.90
CA ASP A 365 0.07 17.12 20.40
C ASP A 365 -0.92 18.06 19.68
N GLU A 366 -0.55 19.32 19.45
CA GLU A 366 -1.34 20.29 18.68
C GLU A 366 -1.53 19.83 17.21
N ILE A 367 -0.48 19.36 16.54
CA ILE A 367 -0.56 18.80 15.18
C ILE A 367 -1.59 17.67 15.15
N LYS A 368 -1.55 16.73 16.09
CA LYS A 368 -2.48 15.60 16.13
C LYS A 368 -3.94 16.05 16.29
N ILE A 369 -4.18 17.05 17.14
CA ILE A 369 -5.53 17.59 17.39
C ILE A 369 -6.06 18.30 16.15
N ASN A 370 -5.25 19.16 15.53
CA ASN A 370 -5.69 19.92 14.36
C ASN A 370 -5.91 19.04 13.13
N LEU A 371 -5.02 18.08 12.86
CA LEU A 371 -5.22 17.12 11.76
C LEU A 371 -6.48 16.27 11.95
N LEU A 372 -6.78 15.86 13.19
CA LEU A 372 -8.02 15.14 13.48
C LEU A 372 -9.24 16.00 13.12
N LYS A 373 -9.26 17.27 13.58
CA LYS A 373 -10.35 18.21 13.30
C LYS A 373 -10.53 18.46 11.80
N GLU A 374 -9.44 18.66 11.07
CA GLU A 374 -9.47 18.86 9.61
C GLU A 374 -10.01 17.64 8.87
N ASN A 375 -9.57 16.43 9.24
CA ASN A 375 -10.07 15.19 8.64
C ASN A 375 -11.55 14.94 8.97
N GLN A 376 -12.01 15.28 10.18
CA GLN A 376 -13.42 15.19 10.54
C GLN A 376 -14.26 16.19 9.74
N GLU A 377 -13.85 17.45 9.65
CA GLU A 377 -14.57 18.46 8.87
C GLU A 377 -14.56 18.13 7.38
N PHE A 378 -13.43 17.66 6.85
CA PHE A 378 -13.33 17.20 5.46
C PHE A 378 -14.36 16.10 5.16
N ARG A 379 -14.46 15.08 6.03
CA ARG A 379 -15.45 14.01 5.85
C ARG A 379 -16.88 14.55 5.91
N LYS A 380 -17.18 15.40 6.89
CA LYS A 380 -18.49 16.03 7.03
C LYS A 380 -18.90 16.83 5.79
N VAL A 381 -18.01 17.70 5.28
CA VAL A 381 -18.28 18.53 4.09
C VAL A 381 -18.44 17.68 2.83
N ASN A 382 -17.74 16.55 2.72
CA ASN A 382 -17.82 15.64 1.57
C ASN A 382 -18.87 14.52 1.75
N GLY A 383 -19.67 14.53 2.82
CA GLY A 383 -20.68 13.49 3.08
C GLY A 383 -20.10 12.09 3.33
N LEU A 384 -18.87 12.01 3.84
CA LEU A 384 -18.14 10.78 4.11
C LEU A 384 -18.32 10.31 5.56
N SER A 385 -18.15 9.01 5.79
CA SER A 385 -18.36 8.38 7.09
C SER A 385 -17.18 8.60 8.06
N GLU A 386 -17.48 8.99 9.31
CA GLU A 386 -16.46 9.39 10.31
C GLU A 386 -15.68 8.21 10.93
N ASN A 387 -16.17 6.99 10.82
CA ASN A 387 -15.52 5.80 11.39
C ASN A 387 -14.98 4.84 10.31
N MET A 388 -14.72 5.35 9.11
CA MET A 388 -14.23 4.55 7.98
C MET A 388 -12.87 5.04 7.48
N ILE A 389 -11.96 4.08 7.27
CA ILE A 389 -10.61 4.33 6.73
C ILE A 389 -10.59 3.90 5.26
N TRP A 390 -11.28 4.63 4.38
CA TRP A 390 -11.40 4.25 2.97
C TRP A 390 -10.70 5.25 2.04
N PHE A 391 -10.63 4.95 0.74
CA PHE A 391 -10.05 5.86 -0.24
C PHE A 391 -10.72 7.24 -0.20
N ASN A 392 -9.92 8.30 -0.33
CA ASN A 392 -10.38 9.69 -0.33
C ASN A 392 -11.13 10.15 0.93
N HIS A 393 -10.99 9.46 2.08
CA HIS A 393 -11.64 9.83 3.35
C HIS A 393 -10.82 10.78 4.23
N PHE A 394 -9.56 10.98 3.90
CA PHE A 394 -8.66 11.86 4.64
C PHE A 394 -8.29 13.05 3.76
N LEU A 395 -8.19 14.22 4.38
CA LEU A 395 -7.51 15.35 3.77
C LEU A 395 -6.00 15.19 3.92
N GLN A 396 -5.55 14.71 5.09
CA GLN A 396 -4.14 14.53 5.42
C GLN A 396 -3.92 13.29 6.29
N GLU A 397 -2.88 12.51 6.01
CA GLU A 397 -2.56 11.32 6.83
C GLU A 397 -1.81 11.69 8.13
N GLY A 398 -0.97 12.71 8.10
CA GLY A 398 -0.10 13.03 9.23
C GLY A 398 1.04 13.99 8.89
N ARG A 399 2.03 14.00 9.78
CA ARG A 399 3.34 14.62 9.59
C ARG A 399 4.46 13.61 9.82
N VAL A 400 5.66 13.97 9.38
CA VAL A 400 6.89 13.22 9.64
C VAL A 400 7.87 14.13 10.36
N LEU A 401 8.39 13.66 11.50
CA LEU A 401 9.39 14.33 12.31
C LEU A 401 10.76 13.73 12.06
N TYR A 402 11.72 14.61 11.76
CA TYR A 402 13.14 14.33 11.65
C TYR A 402 13.88 15.09 12.75
N LEU A 403 14.63 14.38 13.59
CA LEU A 403 15.51 14.98 14.59
C LEU A 403 16.94 15.00 14.05
N LEU A 404 17.55 16.18 13.97
CA LEU A 404 18.73 16.43 13.15
C LEU A 404 19.92 16.92 13.98
N ASN A 405 21.12 16.50 13.58
CA ASN A 405 22.37 17.05 14.08
C ASN A 405 22.71 18.38 13.39
N ASP A 406 23.86 18.96 13.76
CA ASP A 406 24.39 20.22 13.22
C ASP A 406 24.65 20.19 11.71
N GLN A 407 24.88 19.01 11.13
CA GLN A 407 25.02 18.80 9.68
C GLN A 407 23.67 18.63 8.95
N GLY A 408 22.55 18.67 9.68
CA GLY A 408 21.20 18.48 9.12
C GLY A 408 20.88 17.03 8.75
N THR A 409 21.63 16.06 9.30
CA THR A 409 21.38 14.62 9.14
C THR A 409 20.71 14.05 10.39
N LEU A 410 20.02 12.92 10.30
CA LEU A 410 19.37 12.30 11.46
C LEU A 410 20.37 12.04 12.60
N ILE A 411 20.00 12.41 13.84
CA ILE A 411 20.79 12.08 15.05
C ILE A 411 20.93 10.57 15.26
N ASN A 412 19.89 9.82 14.87
CA ASN A 412 19.83 8.37 14.92
C ASN A 412 19.66 7.89 13.48
N HIS A 413 20.70 7.27 12.92
CA HIS A 413 20.91 7.06 11.48
C HIS A 413 19.73 6.44 10.70
N ARG A 414 18.72 5.85 11.36
CA ARG A 414 17.56 5.19 10.71
C ARG A 414 16.22 5.43 11.41
N GLN A 415 16.12 6.44 12.28
CA GLN A 415 14.89 6.71 13.04
C GLN A 415 14.18 7.94 12.52
N ILE A 416 13.05 7.71 11.85
CA ILE A 416 12.13 8.72 11.32
C ILE A 416 10.78 8.49 12.01
N TYR A 417 10.13 9.56 12.46
CA TYR A 417 8.92 9.43 13.27
C TYR A 417 7.68 9.95 12.58
N SER A 418 6.60 9.16 12.52
CA SER A 418 5.29 9.64 12.07
C SER A 418 4.52 10.27 13.23
N ILE A 419 3.89 11.39 12.95
CA ILE A 419 2.91 12.05 13.80
C ILE A 419 1.56 11.90 13.11
N LYS A 420 0.64 11.14 13.70
CA LYS A 420 -0.66 10.85 13.11
C LYS A 420 -1.78 11.33 14.03
N PRO A 421 -2.89 11.89 13.50
CA PRO A 421 -4.08 12.14 14.29
C PRO A 421 -4.71 10.82 14.78
N LYS A 422 -5.52 10.90 15.82
CA LYS A 422 -6.10 9.71 16.49
C LYS A 422 -6.85 8.80 15.51
N ASP A 423 -7.56 9.35 14.54
CA ASP A 423 -8.31 8.59 13.53
C ASP A 423 -7.42 7.89 12.49
N ALA A 424 -6.23 8.42 12.20
CA ALA A 424 -5.21 7.75 11.41
C ALA A 424 -4.31 6.80 12.24
N GLU A 425 -4.23 6.99 13.56
CA GLU A 425 -3.56 6.06 14.50
C GLU A 425 -4.42 4.83 14.81
N LYS A 426 -5.75 4.97 14.79
CA LYS A 426 -6.73 3.93 15.12
C LYS A 426 -6.55 2.70 14.25
N SER A 427 -5.74 1.77 14.75
CA SER A 427 -5.86 0.33 14.52
C SER A 427 -6.13 -0.31 15.87
N HIS A 428 -7.15 0.16 16.59
CA HIS A 428 -7.51 -0.41 17.88
C HIS A 428 -8.27 -1.71 17.60
N TRP A 429 -7.53 -2.82 17.49
CA TRP A 429 -8.06 -4.17 17.30
C TRP A 429 -8.82 -4.67 18.54
N GLU A 430 -9.67 -3.86 19.15
CA GLU A 430 -10.61 -4.29 20.19
C GLU A 430 -11.86 -4.92 19.59
N GLN A 431 -12.36 -4.36 18.50
CA GLN A 431 -13.55 -4.82 17.79
C GLN A 431 -13.23 -4.99 16.31
N PHE A 432 -13.73 -6.05 15.68
CA PHE A 432 -13.61 -6.27 14.23
C PHE A 432 -14.67 -5.45 13.47
N ASP A 433 -14.64 -4.12 13.62
CA ASP A 433 -15.60 -3.18 13.07
C ASP A 433 -15.39 -2.90 11.56
N ASN A 434 -16.19 -2.02 10.98
CA ASN A 434 -16.09 -1.64 9.56
C ASN A 434 -14.75 -1.00 9.20
N GLY A 435 -14.13 -0.25 10.12
CA GLY A 435 -12.83 0.38 9.90
C GLY A 435 -11.70 -0.65 9.82
N ILE A 436 -11.72 -1.66 10.70
CA ILE A 436 -10.77 -2.78 10.66
C ILE A 436 -11.00 -3.66 9.44
N GLN A 437 -12.25 -4.00 9.12
CA GLN A 437 -12.59 -4.80 7.95
C GLN A 437 -12.12 -4.12 6.66
N THR A 438 -12.36 -2.82 6.56
CA THR A 438 -11.87 -1.97 5.48
C THR A 438 -10.35 -2.01 5.38
N LYS A 439 -9.64 -1.77 6.50
CA LYS A 439 -8.17 -1.81 6.54
C LYS A 439 -7.67 -3.18 6.11
N LEU A 440 -8.31 -4.25 6.56
CA LEU A 440 -7.97 -5.62 6.16
C LEU A 440 -8.13 -5.82 4.67
N LEU A 441 -9.25 -5.40 4.07
CA LEU A 441 -9.45 -5.51 2.62
C LEU A 441 -8.47 -4.64 1.83
N MET A 442 -8.08 -3.48 2.35
CA MET A 442 -7.01 -2.67 1.77
C MET A 442 -5.66 -3.38 1.88
N THR A 443 -5.34 -3.98 3.02
CA THR A 443 -4.12 -4.78 3.20
C THR A 443 -4.13 -6.01 2.28
N VAL A 444 -5.26 -6.70 2.12
CA VAL A 444 -5.41 -7.83 1.20
C VAL A 444 -5.27 -7.38 -0.25
N LYS A 445 -5.86 -6.25 -0.61
CA LYS A 445 -5.66 -5.60 -1.91
C LYS A 445 -4.19 -5.31 -2.13
N GLU A 446 -3.54 -4.61 -1.20
CA GLU A 446 -2.11 -4.33 -1.24
C GLU A 446 -1.27 -5.60 -1.31
N MET A 447 -1.63 -6.68 -0.60
CA MET A 447 -0.93 -7.96 -0.62
C MET A 447 -1.09 -8.67 -1.95
N SER A 448 -2.30 -8.67 -2.52
CA SER A 448 -2.58 -9.17 -3.87
C SER A 448 -1.80 -8.38 -4.92
N GLU A 449 -1.84 -7.04 -4.82
CA GLU A 449 -1.02 -6.07 -5.55
C GLU A 449 0.47 -6.12 -5.16
N LYS A 450 0.89 -6.90 -4.16
CA LYS A 450 2.29 -7.16 -3.80
C LYS A 450 2.68 -8.62 -4.03
N SER A 451 1.78 -9.45 -4.59
CA SER A 451 1.96 -10.91 -4.76
C SER A 451 2.48 -11.59 -3.49
N ILE A 452 2.14 -11.01 -2.35
CA ILE A 452 2.40 -11.60 -1.06
C ILE A 452 1.33 -12.68 -0.92
N THR A 453 1.74 -13.90 -0.56
CA THR A 453 0.79 -14.97 -0.27
C THR A 453 -0.14 -14.49 0.83
N ILE A 454 -1.46 -14.66 0.64
CA ILE A 454 -2.42 -14.31 1.69
C ILE A 454 -2.59 -15.57 2.54
N ASP A 455 -1.99 -15.56 3.71
CA ASP A 455 -2.06 -16.62 4.71
C ASP A 455 -2.01 -16.01 6.11
N LYS A 456 -2.09 -16.86 7.14
CA LYS A 456 -2.15 -16.39 8.53
C LYS A 456 -0.90 -15.60 8.92
N ASP A 457 0.27 -16.06 8.52
CA ASP A 457 1.54 -15.48 8.95
C ASP A 457 1.81 -14.15 8.24
N THR A 458 1.55 -14.09 6.93
CA THR A 458 1.69 -12.87 6.16
C THR A 458 0.65 -11.82 6.55
N LEU A 459 -0.62 -12.19 6.76
CA LEU A 459 -1.64 -11.26 7.22
C LEU A 459 -1.29 -10.65 8.57
N ARG A 460 -0.86 -11.45 9.56
CA ARG A 460 -0.45 -10.94 10.87
C ARG A 460 0.69 -9.93 10.75
N LYS A 461 1.68 -10.24 9.92
CA LYS A 461 2.86 -9.38 9.69
C LYS A 461 2.48 -8.08 8.99
N GLU A 462 1.71 -8.14 7.91
CA GLU A 462 1.32 -6.96 7.12
C GLU A 462 0.33 -6.06 7.87
N LEU A 463 -0.53 -6.63 8.72
CA LEU A 463 -1.42 -5.87 9.60
C LEU A 463 -0.71 -5.28 10.83
N ASP A 464 0.57 -5.62 11.04
CA ASP A 464 1.42 -5.25 12.19
C ASP A 464 0.76 -5.62 13.52
N LEU A 465 0.23 -6.85 13.60
CA LEU A 465 -0.53 -7.35 14.74
C LEU A 465 0.34 -8.09 15.75
N ASP A 466 0.27 -7.68 17.01
CA ASP A 466 0.81 -8.48 18.12
C ASP A 466 0.04 -9.80 18.30
N GLN A 467 0.62 -10.75 19.02
CA GLN A 467 0.03 -12.09 19.18
C GLN A 467 -1.34 -12.07 19.88
N VAL A 468 -1.55 -11.16 20.83
CA VAL A 468 -2.81 -11.06 21.59
C VAL A 468 -3.91 -10.54 20.69
N SER A 469 -3.64 -9.46 19.96
CA SER A 469 -4.56 -8.86 19.00
C SER A 469 -4.89 -9.81 17.83
N TRP A 470 -3.90 -10.57 17.33
CA TRP A 470 -4.12 -11.61 16.32
C TRP A 470 -5.05 -12.71 16.82
N ASN A 471 -4.74 -13.33 17.96
CA ASN A 471 -5.54 -14.43 18.51
C ASN A 471 -7.00 -14.03 18.76
N ARG A 472 -7.24 -12.76 19.10
CA ARG A 472 -8.59 -12.22 19.31
C ARG A 472 -9.45 -12.20 18.05
N HIS A 473 -8.85 -11.90 16.89
CA HIS A 473 -9.59 -11.66 15.64
C HIS A 473 -9.23 -12.63 14.51
N GLU A 474 -8.36 -13.61 14.74
CA GLU A 474 -7.82 -14.52 13.72
C GLU A 474 -8.92 -15.09 12.81
N ASN A 475 -9.99 -15.62 13.40
CA ASN A 475 -11.10 -16.22 12.66
C ASN A 475 -11.81 -15.22 11.76
N ASP A 476 -12.06 -14.01 12.27
CA ASP A 476 -12.75 -12.95 11.54
C ASP A 476 -11.87 -12.38 10.42
N ILE A 477 -10.58 -12.17 10.69
CA ILE A 477 -9.56 -11.76 9.73
C ILE A 477 -9.47 -12.80 8.61
N CYS A 478 -9.15 -14.05 8.95
CA CYS A 478 -8.97 -15.11 7.97
C CYS A 478 -10.21 -15.28 7.11
N SER A 479 -11.39 -15.25 7.70
CA SER A 479 -12.60 -15.47 6.92
C SER A 479 -13.03 -14.26 6.05
N LEU A 480 -12.41 -13.07 6.21
CA LEU A 480 -12.63 -11.93 5.30
C LEU A 480 -11.51 -11.87 4.25
N ALA A 481 -10.26 -12.05 4.67
CA ALA A 481 -9.09 -12.02 3.79
C ALA A 481 -8.98 -13.26 2.88
N LEU A 482 -9.46 -14.40 3.36
CA LEU A 482 -9.55 -15.66 2.64
C LEU A 482 -11.03 -16.01 2.48
N PRO A 483 -11.72 -15.37 1.53
CA PRO A 483 -13.11 -15.73 1.25
C PRO A 483 -13.18 -17.22 0.88
N PRO A 484 -14.26 -17.91 1.28
CA PRO A 484 -14.38 -19.34 1.05
C PRO A 484 -14.34 -19.67 -0.45
N VAL A 485 -13.33 -20.43 -0.87
CA VAL A 485 -13.20 -20.90 -2.25
C VAL A 485 -14.04 -22.16 -2.43
N VAL A 486 -15.02 -22.09 -3.34
CA VAL A 486 -15.79 -23.27 -3.75
C VAL A 486 -14.97 -24.04 -4.80
N ALA A 487 -14.05 -24.88 -4.35
CA ALA A 487 -13.11 -25.61 -5.21
C ALA A 487 -13.81 -26.55 -6.22
N THR A 488 -14.99 -27.06 -5.88
CA THR A 488 -15.87 -27.79 -6.81
C THR A 488 -17.28 -27.23 -6.66
N PRO A 489 -17.78 -26.44 -7.62
CA PRO A 489 -19.14 -25.94 -7.58
C PRO A 489 -20.13 -27.09 -7.47
N LEU A 490 -20.90 -27.14 -6.38
CA LEU A 490 -21.97 -28.12 -6.19
C LEU A 490 -23.27 -27.69 -6.86
N SER A 491 -23.35 -26.40 -7.22
CA SER A 491 -24.52 -25.79 -7.85
C SER A 491 -24.11 -24.87 -9.01
N LYS A 492 -24.91 -24.90 -10.08
CA LYS A 492 -24.85 -23.93 -11.19
C LYS A 492 -25.62 -22.64 -10.90
N SER A 493 -26.34 -22.58 -9.78
CA SER A 493 -27.11 -21.40 -9.40
C SER A 493 -26.21 -20.19 -9.22
N LYS A 494 -26.77 -19.02 -9.54
CA LYS A 494 -26.14 -17.71 -9.34
C LYS A 494 -26.80 -16.99 -8.17
N LEU A 495 -25.99 -16.34 -7.36
CA LEU A 495 -26.45 -15.40 -6.34
C LEU A 495 -26.07 -13.98 -6.77
N VAL A 496 -27.06 -13.11 -6.88
CA VAL A 496 -26.84 -11.67 -7.07
C VAL A 496 -27.17 -10.95 -5.77
N ILE A 497 -26.23 -10.14 -5.30
CA ILE A 497 -26.40 -9.27 -4.14
C ILE A 497 -26.49 -7.85 -4.66
N THR A 498 -27.58 -7.12 -4.37
CA THR A 498 -27.66 -5.69 -4.70
C THR A 498 -27.06 -4.87 -3.58
N CYS A 499 -26.43 -3.74 -3.90
CA CYS A 499 -25.81 -2.84 -2.92
C CYS A 499 -26.02 -1.39 -3.35
N GLY A 500 -26.22 -0.47 -2.40
CA GLY A 500 -26.37 0.96 -2.67
C GLY A 500 -27.48 1.62 -1.84
N LEU A 501 -27.62 2.93 -1.99
CA LEU A 501 -28.53 3.77 -1.20
C LEU A 501 -30.00 3.36 -1.31
N PRO A 502 -30.84 3.58 -0.28
CA PRO A 502 -32.28 3.55 -0.49
C PRO A 502 -32.71 4.41 -1.70
N ALA A 503 -33.76 4.00 -2.40
CA ALA A 503 -34.28 4.67 -3.60
C ALA A 503 -33.34 4.74 -4.84
N CYS A 504 -32.22 4.02 -4.87
CA CYS A 504 -31.35 3.95 -6.06
C CYS A 504 -31.80 2.98 -7.17
N GLY A 505 -32.92 2.26 -7.02
CA GLY A 505 -33.49 1.38 -8.07
C GLY A 505 -33.26 -0.14 -7.90
N LYS A 506 -32.59 -0.60 -6.83
CA LYS A 506 -32.35 -2.03 -6.57
C LYS A 506 -33.60 -2.92 -6.63
N SER A 507 -34.70 -2.49 -6.03
CA SER A 507 -35.93 -3.30 -5.99
C SER A 507 -36.59 -3.39 -7.36
N TYR A 508 -36.57 -2.29 -8.14
CA TYR A 508 -37.02 -2.30 -9.54
C TYR A 508 -36.20 -3.32 -10.35
N PHE A 509 -34.87 -3.26 -10.23
CA PHE A 509 -33.97 -4.21 -10.87
C PHE A 509 -34.27 -5.67 -10.49
N ALA A 510 -34.40 -5.94 -9.18
CA ALA A 510 -34.64 -7.29 -8.68
C ALA A 510 -36.03 -7.83 -9.06
N GLN A 511 -37.07 -6.99 -9.02
CA GLN A 511 -38.43 -7.36 -9.41
C GLN A 511 -38.50 -7.67 -10.90
N ALA A 512 -37.99 -6.77 -11.74
CA ALA A 512 -37.99 -6.94 -13.20
C ALA A 512 -37.35 -8.27 -13.63
N ILE A 513 -36.20 -8.64 -13.06
CA ILE A 513 -35.57 -9.93 -13.36
C ILE A 513 -36.42 -11.10 -12.84
N SER A 514 -36.91 -11.04 -11.59
CA SER A 514 -37.68 -12.16 -11.02
C SER A 514 -39.01 -12.42 -11.73
N GLU A 515 -39.67 -11.38 -12.24
CA GLU A 515 -40.97 -11.47 -12.93
C GLU A 515 -40.81 -11.86 -14.40
N ARG A 516 -39.77 -11.35 -15.07
CA ARG A 516 -39.55 -11.57 -16.51
C ARG A 516 -38.72 -12.82 -16.82
N SER A 517 -38.19 -13.51 -15.81
CA SER A 517 -37.31 -14.68 -15.98
C SER A 517 -38.02 -16.04 -16.05
N SER A 518 -39.34 -16.07 -16.29
CA SER A 518 -40.13 -17.32 -16.34
C SER A 518 -39.91 -18.23 -15.10
N GLY A 519 -39.64 -17.63 -13.94
CA GLY A 519 -39.43 -18.32 -12.66
C GLY A 519 -38.01 -18.81 -12.37
N ALA A 520 -37.04 -18.58 -13.27
CA ALA A 520 -35.64 -18.97 -13.08
C ALA A 520 -34.94 -18.19 -11.95
N TRP A 521 -35.26 -16.90 -11.80
CA TRP A 521 -34.75 -16.04 -10.74
C TRP A 521 -35.77 -15.82 -9.62
N LYS A 522 -35.32 -15.92 -8.37
CA LYS A 522 -36.12 -15.65 -7.18
C LYS A 522 -35.58 -14.42 -6.45
N ARG A 523 -36.47 -13.49 -6.11
CA ARG A 523 -36.14 -12.31 -5.30
C ARG A 523 -36.34 -12.61 -3.82
N ILE A 524 -35.38 -12.20 -2.99
CA ILE A 524 -35.46 -12.20 -1.53
C ILE A 524 -35.23 -10.78 -1.04
N ASN A 525 -36.21 -10.22 -0.32
CA ASN A 525 -36.11 -8.90 0.29
C ASN A 525 -36.48 -9.00 1.78
N GLN A 526 -35.70 -8.35 2.64
CA GLN A 526 -35.91 -8.44 4.09
C GLN A 526 -37.08 -7.59 4.58
N ASP A 527 -37.39 -6.46 3.94
CA ASP A 527 -38.56 -5.65 4.29
C ASP A 527 -39.86 -6.44 4.04
N ASP A 528 -39.89 -7.27 2.98
CA ASP A 528 -41.03 -8.15 2.69
C ASP A 528 -41.15 -9.33 3.68
N LEU A 529 -40.01 -9.89 4.12
CA LEU A 529 -39.98 -11.09 4.98
C LEU A 529 -39.92 -10.79 6.48
N GLY A 530 -39.52 -9.57 6.86
CA GLY A 530 -39.42 -9.05 8.22
C GLY A 530 -38.11 -9.36 8.97
N THR A 531 -37.42 -10.48 8.69
CA THR A 531 -36.20 -10.84 9.45
C THR A 531 -35.09 -11.42 8.57
N ARG A 532 -33.82 -11.16 8.92
CA ARG A 532 -32.66 -11.74 8.22
C ARG A 532 -32.67 -13.26 8.21
N LYS A 533 -33.09 -13.89 9.33
CA LYS A 533 -33.17 -15.36 9.44
C LYS A 533 -34.11 -15.97 8.38
N LYS A 534 -35.30 -15.38 8.18
CA LYS A 534 -36.22 -15.81 7.12
C LYS A 534 -35.59 -15.67 5.72
N CYS A 535 -34.85 -14.59 5.48
CA CYS A 535 -34.11 -14.43 4.22
C CYS A 535 -33.05 -15.53 4.04
N GLU A 536 -32.26 -15.84 5.07
CA GLU A 536 -31.24 -16.90 5.03
C GLU A 536 -31.85 -18.28 4.80
N ASP A 537 -32.98 -18.60 5.44
CA ASP A 537 -33.66 -19.89 5.29
C ASP A 537 -34.29 -20.03 3.89
N LEU A 538 -34.90 -18.97 3.37
CA LEU A 538 -35.44 -18.95 2.01
C LEU A 538 -34.34 -19.02 0.95
N LEU A 539 -33.20 -18.34 1.19
CA LEU A 539 -32.02 -18.43 0.32
C LEU A 539 -31.50 -19.87 0.24
N LYS A 540 -31.38 -20.56 1.38
CA LYS A 540 -31.00 -21.99 1.41
C LYS A 540 -31.99 -22.84 0.62
N GLN A 541 -33.29 -22.61 0.77
CA GLN A 541 -34.32 -23.35 0.05
C GLN A 541 -34.19 -23.17 -1.46
N TYR A 542 -34.10 -21.92 -1.95
CA TYR A 542 -34.03 -21.65 -3.38
C TYR A 542 -32.74 -22.14 -4.03
N LEU A 543 -31.57 -21.93 -3.39
CA LEU A 543 -30.30 -22.40 -3.93
C LEU A 543 -30.21 -23.93 -3.94
N LYS A 544 -30.74 -24.63 -2.94
CA LYS A 544 -30.83 -26.10 -2.95
C LYS A 544 -31.79 -26.63 -4.02
N ALA A 545 -32.83 -25.86 -4.36
CA ALA A 545 -33.74 -26.17 -5.46
C ALA A 545 -33.16 -25.79 -6.85
N GLY A 546 -31.94 -25.24 -6.91
CA GLY A 546 -31.27 -24.90 -8.17
C GLY A 546 -31.64 -23.53 -8.75
N HIS A 547 -32.46 -22.72 -8.06
CA HIS A 547 -32.84 -21.40 -8.55
C HIS A 547 -31.69 -20.39 -8.46
N ASN A 548 -31.68 -19.43 -9.39
CA ASN A 548 -30.88 -18.22 -9.23
C ASN A 548 -31.59 -17.28 -8.24
N VAL A 549 -30.84 -16.56 -7.41
CA VAL A 549 -31.41 -15.73 -6.34
C VAL A 549 -30.85 -14.32 -6.37
N ILE A 550 -31.73 -13.33 -6.18
CA ILE A 550 -31.35 -11.93 -5.97
C ILE A 550 -31.66 -11.55 -4.52
N ILE A 551 -30.64 -11.12 -3.77
CA ILE A 551 -30.79 -10.49 -2.46
C ILE A 551 -31.03 -9.00 -2.67
N ASP A 552 -32.29 -8.59 -2.61
CA ASP A 552 -32.72 -7.20 -2.70
C ASP A 552 -32.65 -6.54 -1.32
N ARG A 553 -31.49 -5.98 -0.99
CA ARG A 553 -31.24 -5.20 0.22
C ARG A 553 -30.25 -4.09 -0.08
N CYS A 554 -30.09 -3.14 0.82
CA CYS A 554 -29.07 -2.10 0.64
C CYS A 554 -27.63 -2.62 0.85
N ASN A 555 -27.45 -3.69 1.63
CA ASN A 555 -26.16 -4.35 1.90
C ASN A 555 -25.02 -3.34 2.14
N GLN A 556 -25.26 -2.47 3.12
CA GLN A 556 -24.56 -1.20 3.29
C GLN A 556 -23.09 -1.35 3.71
N ASP A 557 -22.76 -2.46 4.36
CA ASP A 557 -21.46 -2.70 4.97
C ASP A 557 -20.91 -4.09 4.59
N ILE A 558 -19.60 -4.27 4.81
CA ILE A 558 -18.86 -5.50 4.50
C ILE A 558 -19.47 -6.69 5.23
N GLY A 559 -19.82 -6.53 6.51
CA GLY A 559 -20.41 -7.59 7.33
C GLY A 559 -21.74 -8.11 6.76
N GLN A 560 -22.62 -7.24 6.29
CA GLN A 560 -23.88 -7.62 5.65
C GLN A 560 -23.66 -8.41 4.37
N ARG A 561 -22.78 -7.93 3.48
CA ARG A 561 -22.45 -8.61 2.22
C ARG A 561 -21.82 -9.99 2.47
N ARG A 562 -20.87 -10.04 3.39
CA ARG A 562 -20.15 -11.25 3.79
C ARG A 562 -21.06 -12.37 4.28
N ASN A 563 -22.17 -12.06 4.97
CA ASN A 563 -23.13 -13.08 5.42
C ASN A 563 -23.68 -13.89 4.22
N TRP A 564 -23.98 -13.22 3.11
CA TRP A 564 -24.50 -13.86 1.91
C TRP A 564 -23.45 -14.67 1.17
N ILE A 565 -22.23 -14.14 1.07
CA ILE A 565 -21.07 -14.83 0.46
C ILE A 565 -20.79 -16.14 1.20
N LYS A 566 -20.67 -16.09 2.54
CA LYS A 566 -20.45 -17.29 3.37
C LYS A 566 -21.55 -18.32 3.20
N LEU A 567 -22.81 -17.88 3.22
CA LEU A 567 -23.95 -18.77 3.10
C LEU A 567 -24.01 -19.44 1.71
N ALA A 568 -23.78 -18.70 0.64
CA ALA A 568 -23.69 -19.23 -0.72
C ALA A 568 -22.56 -20.26 -0.85
N ALA A 569 -21.37 -19.93 -0.35
CA ALA A 569 -20.23 -20.84 -0.37
C ALA A 569 -20.49 -22.13 0.42
N SER A 570 -21.16 -22.05 1.57
CA SER A 570 -21.55 -23.23 2.36
C SER A 570 -22.54 -24.16 1.63
N LEU A 571 -23.21 -23.66 0.60
CA LEU A 571 -24.12 -24.40 -0.28
C LEU A 571 -23.45 -24.79 -1.62
N GLY A 572 -22.14 -24.53 -1.77
CA GLY A 572 -21.38 -24.82 -2.97
C GLY A 572 -21.72 -23.94 -4.19
N VAL A 573 -22.26 -22.74 -3.96
CA VAL A 573 -22.50 -21.73 -5.00
C VAL A 573 -21.24 -20.88 -5.17
N ALA A 574 -20.58 -21.04 -6.32
CA ALA A 574 -19.38 -20.29 -6.67
C ALA A 574 -19.67 -18.93 -7.35
N GLN A 575 -20.84 -18.79 -7.97
CA GLN A 575 -21.23 -17.61 -8.76
C GLN A 575 -21.97 -16.59 -7.89
N VAL A 576 -21.22 -15.86 -7.06
CA VAL A 576 -21.75 -14.77 -6.22
C VAL A 576 -21.35 -13.43 -6.82
N HIS A 577 -22.32 -12.69 -7.34
CA HIS A 577 -22.11 -11.42 -8.03
C HIS A 577 -22.66 -10.27 -7.18
N LEU A 578 -21.94 -9.15 -7.12
CA LEU A 578 -22.43 -7.92 -6.52
C LEU A 578 -22.79 -6.90 -7.60
N ILE A 579 -24.00 -6.35 -7.52
CA ILE A 579 -24.41 -5.18 -8.31
C ILE A 579 -24.48 -3.97 -7.38
N TRP A 580 -23.52 -3.05 -7.55
CA TRP A 580 -23.43 -1.83 -6.77
C TRP A 580 -24.05 -0.65 -7.53
N PHE A 581 -25.21 -0.20 -7.06
CA PHE A 581 -25.87 0.98 -7.57
C PHE A 581 -25.22 2.24 -6.99
N THR A 582 -24.56 3.00 -7.85
CA THR A 582 -23.84 4.26 -7.56
C THR A 582 -24.62 5.49 -8.00
N ILE A 583 -25.96 5.37 -8.11
CA ILE A 583 -26.86 6.49 -8.44
C ILE A 583 -26.65 7.64 -7.46
N ASP A 584 -26.55 8.86 -8.01
CA ASP A 584 -26.30 10.07 -7.24
C ASP A 584 -27.27 10.22 -6.06
N GLN A 585 -26.72 10.64 -4.92
CA GLN A 585 -27.48 10.82 -3.69
C GLN A 585 -28.63 11.84 -3.83
N THR A 586 -28.48 12.86 -4.67
CA THR A 586 -29.49 13.88 -4.94
C THR A 586 -30.69 13.27 -5.64
N ILE A 587 -30.45 12.36 -6.60
CA ILE A 587 -31.51 11.60 -7.27
C ILE A 587 -32.21 10.68 -6.27
N CYS A 588 -31.45 9.99 -5.41
CA CYS A 588 -32.02 9.11 -4.39
C CYS A 588 -32.89 9.88 -3.38
N LYS A 589 -32.44 11.06 -2.93
CA LYS A 589 -33.20 11.98 -2.08
C LYS A 589 -34.47 12.50 -2.78
N GLY A 590 -34.38 12.89 -4.05
CA GLY A 590 -35.56 13.29 -4.83
C GLY A 590 -36.59 12.16 -4.93
N ARG A 591 -36.13 10.93 -5.18
CA ARG A 591 -36.99 9.74 -5.30
C ARG A 591 -37.64 9.34 -3.98
N ILE A 592 -36.94 9.46 -2.84
CA ILE A 592 -37.48 9.01 -1.55
C ILE A 592 -38.61 9.91 -1.05
N VAL A 593 -38.53 11.22 -1.32
CA VAL A 593 -39.56 12.20 -0.94
C VAL A 593 -40.90 11.89 -1.59
N VAL A 594 -40.89 11.48 -2.87
CA VAL A 594 -42.10 11.18 -3.65
C VAL A 594 -42.54 9.72 -3.58
N ARG A 595 -41.76 8.83 -2.94
CA ARG A 595 -42.04 7.39 -2.95
C ARG A 595 -43.30 7.06 -2.18
N GLU A 596 -44.22 6.34 -2.82
CA GLU A 596 -45.42 5.84 -2.16
C GLU A 596 -45.22 4.42 -1.61
N ASN A 597 -45.84 4.14 -0.46
CA ASN A 597 -46.00 2.79 0.11
C ASN A 597 -44.69 2.02 0.40
N HIS A 598 -43.65 2.66 0.96
CA HIS A 598 -42.50 1.90 1.49
C HIS A 598 -42.89 1.23 2.82
N PRO A 599 -42.63 -0.08 3.03
CA PRO A 599 -43.00 -0.78 4.27
C PRO A 599 -42.40 -0.18 5.55
N THR A 600 -41.19 0.41 5.44
CA THR A 600 -40.36 0.85 6.58
C THR A 600 -39.91 2.31 6.55
N ILE A 601 -40.23 3.09 5.50
CA ILE A 601 -39.73 4.48 5.35
C ILE A 601 -40.93 5.44 5.21
N PRO A 602 -41.09 6.41 6.13
CA PRO A 602 -42.12 7.45 6.02
C PRO A 602 -41.95 8.31 4.76
N LYS A 603 -43.05 8.85 4.24
CA LYS A 603 -43.05 9.86 3.15
C LYS A 603 -42.49 11.20 3.67
N GLY A 604 -41.92 12.00 2.78
CA GLY A 604 -41.49 13.37 3.07
C GLY A 604 -40.04 13.50 3.57
N ASP A 605 -39.73 14.62 4.23
CA ASP A 605 -38.36 15.02 4.61
C ASP A 605 -37.67 14.01 5.56
N GLU A 606 -38.44 13.21 6.31
CA GLU A 606 -37.90 12.12 7.13
C GLU A 606 -37.13 11.07 6.30
N GLY A 607 -37.53 10.86 5.05
CA GLY A 607 -36.82 9.97 4.11
C GLY A 607 -35.43 10.50 3.75
N ILE A 608 -35.26 11.83 3.66
CA ILE A 608 -33.95 12.45 3.39
C ILE A 608 -32.98 12.15 4.54
N ALA A 609 -33.44 12.29 5.79
CA ALA A 609 -32.63 11.99 6.97
C ALA A 609 -32.19 10.51 7.01
N ILE A 610 -33.00 9.59 6.48
CA ILE A 610 -32.64 8.17 6.35
C ILE A 610 -31.52 7.99 5.32
N ILE A 611 -31.58 8.66 4.16
CA ILE A 611 -30.49 8.64 3.17
C ILE A 611 -29.21 9.20 3.78
N ASP A 612 -29.29 10.34 4.48
CA ASP A 612 -28.12 10.96 5.11
C ASP A 612 -27.49 10.04 6.16
N LYS A 613 -28.31 9.45 7.03
CA LYS A 613 -27.83 8.45 7.98
C LYS A 613 -27.20 7.25 7.25
N PHE A 614 -27.81 6.79 6.16
CA PHE A 614 -27.29 5.66 5.39
C PHE A 614 -25.92 5.97 4.77
N LEU A 615 -25.72 7.17 4.22
CA LEU A 615 -24.44 7.63 3.67
C LEU A 615 -23.32 7.55 4.72
N THR A 616 -23.61 7.95 5.97
CA THR A 616 -22.61 7.88 7.07
C THR A 616 -22.24 6.45 7.48
N MET A 617 -23.04 5.44 7.11
CA MET A 617 -22.81 4.03 7.47
C MET A 617 -22.34 3.18 6.28
N PHE A 618 -22.41 3.72 5.06
CA PHE A 618 -22.13 2.97 3.85
C PHE A 618 -20.63 2.73 3.68
N VAL A 619 -20.26 1.47 3.50
CA VAL A 619 -18.91 1.03 3.15
C VAL A 619 -18.93 0.53 1.71
N PRO A 620 -18.21 1.20 0.78
CA PRO A 620 -18.10 0.74 -0.60
C PRO A 620 -17.67 -0.73 -0.68
N PRO A 621 -18.23 -1.50 -1.62
CA PRO A 621 -17.82 -2.87 -1.81
C PRO A 621 -16.40 -2.97 -2.41
N SER A 622 -15.68 -4.00 -2.00
CA SER A 622 -14.39 -4.38 -2.56
C SER A 622 -14.48 -5.69 -3.33
N GLU A 623 -13.72 -5.82 -4.42
CA GLU A 623 -13.56 -7.09 -5.15
C GLU A 623 -12.96 -8.19 -4.26
N PHE A 624 -12.20 -7.81 -3.24
CA PHE A 624 -11.57 -8.71 -2.27
C PHE A 624 -12.51 -9.25 -1.18
N GLU A 625 -13.80 -8.89 -1.20
CA GLU A 625 -14.80 -9.48 -0.28
C GLU A 625 -15.18 -10.93 -0.65
N GLY A 626 -14.76 -11.41 -1.83
CA GLY A 626 -15.04 -12.78 -2.30
C GLY A 626 -16.17 -12.88 -3.34
N PHE A 627 -16.44 -11.80 -4.07
CA PHE A 627 -17.37 -11.85 -5.20
C PHE A 627 -16.71 -12.46 -6.44
N ALA A 628 -17.46 -13.24 -7.22
CA ALA A 628 -17.06 -13.67 -8.55
C ALA A 628 -17.02 -12.49 -9.54
N SER A 629 -17.87 -11.48 -9.33
CA SER A 629 -17.80 -10.20 -10.04
C SER A 629 -18.43 -9.07 -9.24
N LEU A 630 -17.90 -7.86 -9.42
CA LEU A 630 -18.47 -6.61 -8.91
C LEU A 630 -18.79 -5.72 -10.11
N THR A 631 -20.06 -5.34 -10.26
CA THR A 631 -20.53 -4.47 -11.36
C THR A 631 -21.15 -3.22 -10.77
N GLN A 632 -20.69 -2.05 -11.23
CA GLN A 632 -21.30 -0.77 -10.86
C GLN A 632 -22.43 -0.41 -11.83
N VAL A 633 -23.49 0.20 -11.31
CA VAL A 633 -24.63 0.72 -12.08
C VAL A 633 -24.87 2.16 -11.66
N SER A 634 -24.56 3.08 -12.55
CA SER A 634 -24.58 4.53 -12.33
C SER A 634 -25.78 5.24 -12.97
N SER A 635 -26.53 4.54 -13.84
CA SER A 635 -27.69 5.09 -14.53
C SER A 635 -28.85 4.09 -14.65
N GLU A 636 -30.04 4.59 -14.97
CA GLU A 636 -31.21 3.75 -15.24
C GLU A 636 -31.05 2.93 -16.52
N GLN A 637 -30.38 3.49 -17.53
CA GLN A 637 -30.07 2.77 -18.77
C GLN A 637 -29.18 1.56 -18.49
N GLU A 638 -28.08 1.74 -17.73
CA GLU A 638 -27.21 0.63 -17.34
C GLU A 638 -27.96 -0.44 -16.53
N SER A 639 -28.89 -0.02 -15.67
CA SER A 639 -29.77 -0.96 -14.95
C SER A 639 -30.63 -1.77 -15.91
N ASN A 640 -31.25 -1.13 -16.90
CA ASN A 640 -32.09 -1.81 -17.89
C ASN A 640 -31.29 -2.76 -18.78
N ASP A 641 -30.12 -2.33 -19.27
CA ASP A 641 -29.23 -3.19 -20.09
C ASP A 641 -28.79 -4.44 -19.31
N LEU A 642 -28.50 -4.27 -18.02
CA LEU A 642 -28.12 -5.37 -17.14
C LEU A 642 -29.30 -6.32 -16.84
N ILE A 643 -30.53 -5.80 -16.72
CA ILE A 643 -31.75 -6.61 -16.61
C ILE A 643 -31.89 -7.52 -17.83
N GLU A 644 -31.76 -6.97 -19.04
CA GLU A 644 -31.83 -7.75 -20.28
C GLU A 644 -30.74 -8.84 -20.34
N LYS A 645 -29.53 -8.55 -19.85
CA LYS A 645 -28.44 -9.54 -19.74
C LYS A 645 -28.77 -10.70 -18.79
N TYR A 646 -29.39 -10.42 -17.65
CA TYR A 646 -29.75 -11.47 -16.68
C TYR A 646 -30.97 -12.30 -17.09
N ILE A 647 -31.86 -11.75 -17.92
CA ILE A 647 -33.02 -12.45 -18.48
C ILE A 647 -32.59 -13.29 -19.71
N SER A 648 -31.74 -12.76 -20.59
CA SER A 648 -31.28 -13.50 -21.80
C SER A 648 -30.38 -14.69 -21.49
N THR A 649 -29.73 -14.73 -20.32
CA THR A 649 -28.91 -15.87 -19.88
C THR A 649 -29.72 -17.10 -19.44
N ILE A 650 -31.03 -17.12 -19.69
CA ILE A 650 -31.92 -18.26 -19.40
C ILE A 650 -31.88 -19.31 -20.53
N ASP A 651 -31.55 -18.91 -21.76
CA ASP A 651 -31.59 -19.78 -22.95
C ASP A 651 -30.24 -20.45 -23.31
N SER A 652 -29.26 -20.42 -22.40
CA SER A 652 -27.93 -21.04 -22.57
C SER A 652 -27.51 -21.83 -21.34
#